data_AF-A0A1F9CF86-F1
#
_entry.id   AF-A0A1F9CF86-F1
#
_cell.length_a   1.000
_cell.length_b   1.000
_cell.length_c   1.000
_cell.angle_alpha   90.00
_cell.angle_beta   90.00
_cell.angle_gamma   90.00
#
_symmetry.space_group_name_H-M   'P 1'
#
loop_
_entity.id
_entity.type
_entity.pdbx_description
1 polymer ?
#
loop_
_entity_poly.entity_id
_entity_poly.type
_entity_poly.pdbx_seq_one_letter_code
_entity_poly.pdbx_strand_id
1 'polypeptide(L)'
;MVALTIHRDRYGPPSDALQQETISAPRLRPSDAKRVLVAILATGPNFNTNFASLGLPVPVFGRGDAAMLHVPGSDALGIVVDAGAAVTRVKAGQAVILDSWTGRNIRGYETHDGFNAQFAILDEERAIPLPGPLRRHTPERLAAMLLTFGTAYRAVVERLRVSPGEAVLVMGGGKGTSFAGAQIAKALGARVILVGSNPDLARSLIDRGMVDAFVDRTGIPREVFGPISIDEDHEGWKRRTEPFRRAVFEANLEGPVDAIFEHTGGANFPLLVSVLSEKGRLAFFGATGAGLRGEYKETFFYQGRRFVMDARWVWMRQKQVLFRKGSPESIFEEIGLPPGRRGLIWGADAYARKFARAALARGTEVAVIASRKQEKRGTSELQRMGVPPKNILDRDTFTLPEDMPDPLTANGRLNPEYAAGFMKHAQALGKALWGIFGPRVSPDFVVERPDRSTMHFSSFVLRDYDEADAMPSGYIVVRGASDLSILGSHMYNSSQAMEVLRLLAGGRLTMEQDDLEVTTLSKLPELQQRMLSGTMRKPKGVALVQADRPGRSISEYEDFFLGEKLRVADPAQNRFIGIRLMDEVAVLTLTRPDALNALSEDLLSQLASVVREIRDLGTLEGKPVRALIVTGAGRSFVAGADVKEFLAKPGEAIASLAARNIAVFSELENLTVPVIAVVDGFALGGGNELAMSAHYRIVTENASLGQPEVKLGIIPGYGGLQRLPRLVGPWKAAGMCINGESVDGHEAVDIGLADEFCPSATALHRAVRLAQEVLSERKSLARKEWDGTGARQKEALARLFARPEVQDLLSAPEPDAAGAGDLRAARRAAGKAALRAMRYGYDNGFVAGLANDARAFGEVAASPAGQEWVHRFLDKDPRQSSFLTLLSLQEAP
;
A
#
# COMPACT_ATOMS: atom_id res chain seq x y z
N MET A 1 -25.52 1.33 1.30
CA MET A 1 -24.70 1.35 0.07
C MET A 1 -25.23 0.34 -0.91
N VAL A 2 -25.13 0.62 -2.20
CA VAL A 2 -25.41 -0.33 -3.27
C VAL A 2 -24.22 -1.27 -3.43
N ALA A 3 -24.49 -2.57 -3.58
CA ALA A 3 -23.49 -3.60 -3.82
C ALA A 3 -24.07 -4.74 -4.67
N LEU A 4 -23.20 -5.51 -5.33
CA LEU A 4 -23.55 -6.84 -5.82
C LEU A 4 -23.34 -7.86 -4.72
N THR A 5 -24.24 -8.82 -4.63
CA THR A 5 -24.25 -9.83 -3.58
C THR A 5 -24.50 -11.22 -4.14
N ILE A 6 -23.98 -12.22 -3.44
CA ILE A 6 -24.31 -13.64 -3.59
C ILE A 6 -24.95 -14.09 -2.28
N HIS A 7 -26.09 -14.77 -2.37
CA HIS A 7 -26.75 -15.37 -1.20
C HIS A 7 -26.35 -16.83 -1.03
N ARG A 8 -26.31 -17.28 0.23
CA ARG A 8 -25.86 -18.63 0.60
C ARG A 8 -26.62 -19.77 -0.05
N ASP A 9 -27.90 -19.56 -0.31
CA ASP A 9 -28.83 -20.50 -0.93
C ASP A 9 -28.91 -20.35 -2.45
N ARG A 10 -28.15 -19.42 -3.06
CA ARG A 10 -28.26 -19.04 -4.48
C ARG A 10 -26.90 -19.02 -5.18
N TYR A 11 -26.30 -20.21 -5.31
CA TYR A 11 -25.19 -20.42 -6.23
C TYR A 11 -25.70 -20.69 -7.64
N GLY A 12 -24.96 -20.22 -8.65
CA GLY A 12 -25.32 -20.40 -10.04
C GLY A 12 -24.51 -19.52 -11.00
N PRO A 13 -24.90 -19.50 -12.29
CA PRO A 13 -24.32 -18.61 -13.29
C PRO A 13 -24.35 -17.15 -12.80
N PRO A 14 -23.30 -16.34 -13.06
CA PRO A 14 -23.23 -14.96 -12.62
C PRO A 14 -24.47 -14.10 -12.95
N SER A 15 -25.12 -14.32 -14.10
CA SER A 15 -26.34 -13.60 -14.48
C SER A 15 -27.52 -13.80 -13.54
N ASP A 16 -27.55 -14.92 -12.81
CA ASP A 16 -28.69 -15.35 -12.01
C ASP A 16 -28.41 -15.18 -10.50
N ALA A 17 -27.17 -15.47 -10.09
CA ALA A 17 -26.76 -15.49 -8.69
C ALA A 17 -26.29 -14.13 -8.16
N LEU A 18 -25.72 -13.26 -9.01
CA LEU A 18 -25.28 -11.93 -8.59
C LEU A 18 -26.46 -10.94 -8.59
N GLN A 19 -26.81 -10.41 -7.43
CA GLN A 19 -27.93 -9.47 -7.27
C GLN A 19 -27.45 -8.12 -6.78
N GLN A 20 -27.90 -7.04 -7.42
CA GLN A 20 -27.66 -5.68 -6.93
C GLN A 20 -28.65 -5.35 -5.81
N GLU A 21 -28.13 -5.04 -4.64
CA GLU A 21 -28.93 -4.78 -3.44
C GLU A 21 -28.42 -3.55 -2.69
N THR A 22 -29.28 -2.97 -1.86
CA THR A 22 -28.86 -1.95 -0.88
C THR A 22 -28.57 -2.65 0.44
N ILE A 23 -27.32 -2.62 0.87
CA ILE A 23 -26.84 -3.17 2.14
C ILE A 23 -26.32 -2.06 3.06
N SER A 24 -26.03 -2.38 4.33
CA SER A 24 -25.44 -1.41 5.26
C SER A 24 -24.08 -0.91 4.76
N ALA A 25 -23.87 0.41 4.75
CA ALA A 25 -22.57 0.98 4.41
C ALA A 25 -21.58 0.77 5.57
N PRO A 26 -20.33 0.36 5.30
CA PRO A 26 -19.32 0.23 6.33
C PRO A 26 -18.93 1.62 6.88
N ARG A 27 -18.48 1.65 8.13
CA ARG A 27 -17.96 2.84 8.80
C ARG A 27 -16.73 2.45 9.63
N LEU A 28 -15.73 3.33 9.66
CA LEU A 28 -14.55 3.12 10.50
C LEU A 28 -14.95 3.19 11.98
N ARG A 29 -14.40 2.28 12.78
CA ARG A 29 -14.54 2.24 14.23
C ARG A 29 -13.22 2.69 14.87
N PRO A 30 -13.19 3.02 16.17
CA PRO A 30 -11.93 3.31 16.87
C PRO A 30 -10.88 2.19 16.76
N SER A 31 -11.31 0.93 16.62
CA SER A 31 -10.44 -0.23 16.38
C SER A 31 -9.79 -0.27 14.99
N ASP A 32 -10.28 0.51 14.03
CA ASP A 32 -9.82 0.55 12.64
C ASP A 32 -8.71 1.60 12.45
N ALA A 33 -7.84 1.77 13.45
CA ALA A 33 -6.86 2.87 13.50
C ALA A 33 -5.93 2.93 12.28
N LYS A 34 -5.57 1.80 11.67
CA LYS A 34 -4.70 1.73 10.47
C LYS A 34 -5.46 1.41 9.18
N ARG A 35 -6.75 1.71 9.12
CA ARG A 35 -7.61 1.39 7.97
C ARG A 35 -8.20 2.62 7.37
N VAL A 36 -8.58 2.50 6.11
CA VAL A 36 -9.21 3.57 5.34
C VAL A 36 -10.56 3.13 4.81
N LEU A 37 -11.48 4.08 4.73
CA LEU A 37 -12.74 3.94 4.01
C LEU A 37 -12.55 4.53 2.61
N VAL A 38 -12.85 3.74 1.59
CA VAL A 38 -12.71 4.14 0.19
C VAL A 38 -14.07 4.15 -0.48
N ALA A 39 -14.37 5.23 -1.20
CA ALA A 39 -15.46 5.29 -2.17
C ALA A 39 -14.97 4.73 -3.51
N ILE A 40 -15.51 3.59 -3.91
CA ILE A 40 -15.10 2.89 -5.13
C ILE A 40 -15.69 3.61 -6.34
N LEU A 41 -14.82 4.03 -7.26
CA LEU A 41 -15.20 4.68 -8.52
C LEU A 41 -15.53 3.64 -9.58
N ALA A 42 -14.69 2.62 -9.72
CA ALA A 42 -14.85 1.53 -10.68
C ALA A 42 -14.26 0.21 -10.13
N THR A 43 -14.76 -0.92 -10.64
CA THR A 43 -14.37 -2.29 -10.26
C THR A 43 -14.18 -3.19 -11.49
N GLY A 44 -13.23 -4.12 -11.41
CA GLY A 44 -12.91 -5.05 -12.48
C GLY A 44 -13.59 -6.44 -12.36
N PRO A 45 -14.14 -7.00 -13.45
CA PRO A 45 -14.53 -8.42 -13.49
C PRO A 45 -13.30 -9.32 -13.41
N ASN A 46 -13.38 -10.32 -12.55
CA ASN A 46 -12.35 -11.34 -12.35
C ASN A 46 -12.96 -12.74 -12.24
N PHE A 47 -12.23 -13.77 -12.68
CA PHE A 47 -12.70 -15.16 -12.68
C PHE A 47 -13.03 -15.68 -11.28
N ASN A 48 -12.38 -15.16 -10.24
CA ASN A 48 -12.70 -15.52 -8.86
C ASN A 48 -14.13 -15.12 -8.46
N THR A 49 -14.71 -14.07 -9.03
CA THR A 49 -16.15 -13.75 -8.85
C THR A 49 -17.04 -14.79 -9.52
N ASN A 50 -16.65 -15.33 -10.68
CA ASN A 50 -17.40 -16.42 -11.33
C ASN A 50 -17.35 -17.68 -10.47
N PHE A 51 -16.17 -18.02 -9.94
CA PHE A 51 -16.00 -19.12 -9.01
C PHE A 51 -16.82 -18.94 -7.74
N ALA A 52 -16.85 -17.72 -7.17
CA ALA A 52 -17.69 -17.39 -6.03
C ALA A 52 -19.18 -17.60 -6.33
N SER A 53 -19.64 -17.09 -7.48
CA SER A 53 -21.04 -17.20 -7.93
C SER A 53 -21.46 -18.65 -8.15
N LEU A 54 -20.60 -19.47 -8.74
CA LEU A 54 -20.87 -20.89 -8.98
C LEU A 54 -20.77 -21.73 -7.70
N GLY A 55 -20.10 -21.23 -6.66
CA GLY A 55 -19.74 -22.01 -5.47
C GLY A 55 -18.70 -23.10 -5.77
N LEU A 56 -17.88 -22.89 -6.82
CA LEU A 56 -16.93 -23.86 -7.34
C LEU A 56 -15.49 -23.31 -7.39
N PRO A 57 -14.47 -24.16 -7.24
CA PRO A 57 -14.55 -25.55 -6.77
C PRO A 57 -14.84 -25.64 -5.26
N VAL A 58 -14.81 -24.50 -4.56
CA VAL A 58 -15.09 -24.38 -3.12
C VAL A 58 -16.17 -23.30 -2.93
N PRO A 59 -17.26 -23.59 -2.20
CA PRO A 59 -18.25 -22.58 -1.85
C PRO A 59 -17.64 -21.48 -0.98
N VAL A 60 -17.97 -20.21 -1.27
CA VAL A 60 -17.52 -19.06 -0.45
C VAL A 60 -18.12 -19.05 0.95
N PHE A 61 -19.25 -19.73 1.16
CA PHE A 61 -19.85 -19.93 2.48
C PHE A 61 -19.40 -21.27 3.05
N GLY A 62 -18.34 -21.24 3.87
CA GLY A 62 -17.74 -22.43 4.47
C GLY A 62 -18.63 -23.12 5.50
N ARG A 63 -18.23 -24.33 5.91
CA ARG A 63 -18.88 -25.04 7.03
C ARG A 63 -18.63 -24.28 8.33
N GLY A 64 -19.70 -23.87 9.02
CA GLY A 64 -19.63 -23.11 10.28
C GLY A 64 -19.51 -21.60 10.10
N ASP A 65 -19.47 -21.10 8.86
CA ASP A 65 -19.60 -19.68 8.56
C ASP A 65 -21.04 -19.21 8.85
N ALA A 66 -21.22 -18.07 9.50
CA ALA A 66 -22.54 -17.51 9.82
C ALA A 66 -23.03 -16.51 8.77
N ALA A 67 -22.18 -16.10 7.81
CA ALA A 67 -22.56 -15.17 6.77
C ALA A 67 -23.67 -15.74 5.88
N MET A 68 -24.63 -14.87 5.54
CA MET A 68 -25.71 -15.17 4.58
C MET A 68 -25.50 -14.46 3.24
N LEU A 69 -24.65 -13.43 3.22
CA LEU A 69 -24.38 -12.55 2.11
C LEU A 69 -22.87 -12.51 1.86
N HIS A 70 -22.48 -12.50 0.59
CA HIS A 70 -21.11 -12.33 0.14
C HIS A 70 -21.07 -11.23 -0.91
N VAL A 71 -20.26 -10.19 -0.68
CA VAL A 71 -19.97 -9.17 -1.70
C VAL A 71 -18.70 -9.60 -2.44
N PRO A 72 -18.77 -9.93 -3.74
CA PRO A 72 -17.60 -10.33 -4.49
C PRO A 72 -16.81 -9.11 -5.02
N GLY A 73 -15.66 -9.38 -5.65
CA GLY A 73 -14.88 -8.38 -6.39
C GLY A 73 -13.52 -8.10 -5.75
N SER A 74 -12.46 -8.15 -6.57
CA SER A 74 -11.06 -8.21 -6.09
C SER A 74 -10.11 -7.25 -6.84
N ASP A 75 -10.66 -6.33 -7.61
CA ASP A 75 -9.93 -5.25 -8.29
C ASP A 75 -10.81 -4.00 -8.25
N ALA A 76 -10.28 -2.89 -7.78
CA ALA A 76 -10.99 -1.62 -7.82
C ALA A 76 -10.05 -0.43 -7.73
N LEU A 77 -10.60 0.72 -8.11
CA LEU A 77 -10.01 2.03 -7.89
C LEU A 77 -11.04 2.91 -7.19
N GLY A 78 -10.60 3.68 -6.21
CA GLY A 78 -11.46 4.60 -5.49
C GLY A 78 -10.75 5.82 -4.93
N ILE A 79 -11.52 6.66 -4.24
CA ILE A 79 -11.03 7.81 -3.48
C ILE A 79 -11.12 7.50 -1.99
N VAL A 80 -10.06 7.75 -1.24
CA VAL A 80 -10.11 7.68 0.23
C VAL A 80 -11.07 8.75 0.74
N VAL A 81 -12.10 8.36 1.49
CA VAL A 81 -13.10 9.31 2.01
C VAL A 81 -13.02 9.48 3.53
N ASP A 82 -12.40 8.52 4.22
CA ASP A 82 -12.13 8.59 5.66
C ASP A 82 -10.93 7.70 6.00
N ALA A 83 -10.27 7.98 7.13
CA ALA A 83 -9.11 7.22 7.58
C ALA A 83 -9.03 7.12 9.10
N GLY A 84 -8.54 5.98 9.58
CA GLY A 84 -8.29 5.73 11.00
C GLY A 84 -7.17 6.59 11.56
N ALA A 85 -7.12 6.69 12.88
CA ALA A 85 -6.26 7.65 13.56
C ALA A 85 -4.74 7.43 13.45
N ALA A 86 -4.32 6.25 13.01
CA ALA A 86 -2.92 5.88 12.83
C ALA A 86 -2.54 5.71 11.34
N VAL A 87 -3.40 6.13 10.40
CA VAL A 87 -3.11 6.14 8.97
C VAL A 87 -2.17 7.28 8.63
N THR A 88 -1.08 6.97 7.94
CA THR A 88 -0.02 7.95 7.61
C THR A 88 0.36 7.94 6.14
N ARG A 89 0.02 6.87 5.40
CA ARG A 89 0.49 6.67 4.01
C ARG A 89 -0.40 7.31 2.95
N VAL A 90 -1.68 7.54 3.27
CA VAL A 90 -2.69 8.05 2.35
C VAL A 90 -3.53 9.13 3.02
N LYS A 91 -4.11 10.04 2.24
CA LYS A 91 -4.97 11.13 2.74
C LYS A 91 -6.38 11.04 2.15
N ALA A 92 -7.37 11.54 2.87
CA ALA A 92 -8.71 11.75 2.34
C ALA A 92 -8.66 12.64 1.08
N GLY A 93 -9.43 12.25 0.05
CA GLY A 93 -9.42 12.84 -1.28
C GLY A 93 -8.37 12.28 -2.24
N GLN A 94 -7.49 11.40 -1.78
CA GLN A 94 -6.49 10.77 -2.64
C GLN A 94 -7.05 9.55 -3.37
N ALA A 95 -6.73 9.43 -4.65
CA ALA A 95 -7.07 8.25 -5.43
C ALA A 95 -6.11 7.08 -5.15
N VAL A 96 -6.69 5.90 -4.96
CA VAL A 96 -5.99 4.67 -4.62
C VAL A 96 -6.48 3.49 -5.49
N ILE A 97 -5.54 2.63 -5.88
CA ILE A 97 -5.85 1.29 -6.37
C ILE A 97 -5.93 0.36 -5.17
N LEU A 98 -6.91 -0.53 -5.16
CA LEU A 98 -7.18 -1.42 -4.04
C LEU A 98 -6.56 -2.80 -4.27
N ASP A 99 -5.63 -3.17 -3.39
CA ASP A 99 -5.05 -4.53 -3.31
C ASP A 99 -6.04 -5.46 -2.60
N SER A 100 -6.38 -6.57 -3.24
CA SER A 100 -7.30 -7.57 -2.68
C SER A 100 -6.62 -8.58 -1.76
N TRP A 101 -5.29 -8.59 -1.64
CA TRP A 101 -4.61 -9.45 -0.67
C TRP A 101 -4.82 -8.95 0.76
N THR A 102 -5.31 -9.81 1.65
CA THR A 102 -5.52 -9.48 3.07
C THR A 102 -4.36 -9.92 3.97
N GLY A 103 -3.24 -10.39 3.39
CA GLY A 103 -2.16 -11.06 4.11
C GLY A 103 -2.35 -12.58 4.22
N ARG A 104 -3.57 -13.08 4.02
CA ARG A 104 -3.87 -14.53 4.07
C ARG A 104 -4.93 -15.00 3.07
N ASN A 105 -5.89 -14.14 2.76
CA ASN A 105 -7.04 -14.43 1.90
C ASN A 105 -7.14 -13.41 0.76
N ILE A 106 -7.83 -13.76 -0.32
CA ILE A 106 -8.24 -12.84 -1.38
C ILE A 106 -9.59 -12.20 -1.02
N ARG A 107 -9.59 -10.89 -0.86
CA ARG A 107 -10.79 -10.10 -0.60
C ARG A 107 -11.80 -10.21 -1.74
N GLY A 108 -13.08 -10.37 -1.39
CA GLY A 108 -14.16 -10.55 -2.37
C GLY A 108 -14.16 -11.90 -3.10
N TYR A 109 -13.38 -12.86 -2.59
CA TYR A 109 -13.47 -14.27 -2.95
C TYR A 109 -13.50 -15.15 -1.70
N GLU A 110 -12.47 -15.03 -0.86
CA GLU A 110 -12.33 -15.75 0.41
C GLU A 110 -12.80 -14.93 1.62
N THR A 111 -13.24 -13.69 1.38
CA THR A 111 -13.89 -12.81 2.37
C THR A 111 -15.19 -12.26 1.81
N HIS A 112 -16.13 -11.87 2.67
CA HIS A 112 -17.47 -11.41 2.27
C HIS A 112 -17.59 -9.92 1.95
N ASP A 113 -16.47 -9.19 1.94
CA ASP A 113 -16.37 -7.73 1.85
C ASP A 113 -15.53 -7.26 0.65
N GLY A 114 -15.90 -7.74 -0.53
CA GLY A 114 -15.30 -7.40 -1.83
C GLY A 114 -15.63 -5.99 -2.36
N PHE A 115 -15.11 -5.70 -3.55
CA PHE A 115 -15.13 -4.37 -4.16
C PHE A 115 -16.27 -4.11 -5.15
N ASN A 116 -17.17 -5.07 -5.40
CA ASN A 116 -18.38 -4.80 -6.18
C ASN A 116 -19.44 -4.08 -5.31
N ALA A 117 -19.05 -2.97 -4.69
CA ALA A 117 -19.84 -2.17 -3.76
C ALA A 117 -19.40 -0.71 -3.81
N GLN A 118 -20.24 0.22 -3.35
CA GLN A 118 -19.87 1.64 -3.31
C GLN A 118 -18.73 1.94 -2.33
N PHE A 119 -18.63 1.22 -1.21
CA PHE A 119 -17.61 1.48 -0.19
C PHE A 119 -16.92 0.20 0.28
N ALA A 120 -15.64 0.33 0.60
CA ALA A 120 -14.84 -0.72 1.23
C ALA A 120 -13.95 -0.17 2.34
N ILE A 121 -13.72 -0.98 3.38
CA ILE A 121 -12.72 -0.71 4.42
C ILE A 121 -11.56 -1.69 4.25
N LEU A 122 -10.34 -1.16 4.18
CA LEU A 122 -9.12 -1.95 4.03
C LEU A 122 -7.98 -1.33 4.83
N ASP A 123 -6.98 -2.16 5.16
CA ASP A 123 -5.74 -1.69 5.80
C ASP A 123 -5.01 -0.71 4.87
N GLU A 124 -4.39 0.34 5.44
CA GLU A 124 -3.79 1.43 4.65
C GLU A 124 -2.76 0.93 3.63
N GLU A 125 -2.04 -0.16 3.94
CA GLU A 125 -1.04 -0.77 3.06
C GLU A 125 -1.64 -1.36 1.79
N ARG A 126 -2.94 -1.62 1.79
CA ARG A 126 -3.72 -2.19 0.69
C ARG A 126 -4.41 -1.12 -0.16
N ALA A 127 -4.43 0.12 0.31
CA ALA A 127 -4.90 1.28 -0.44
C ALA A 127 -3.70 1.97 -1.08
N ILE A 128 -3.34 1.56 -2.30
CA ILE A 128 -2.10 1.99 -2.94
C ILE A 128 -2.28 3.34 -3.65
N PRO A 129 -1.58 4.41 -3.23
CA PRO A 129 -1.63 5.70 -3.91
C PRO A 129 -1.22 5.65 -5.36
N LEU A 130 -1.95 6.36 -6.22
CA LEU A 130 -1.60 6.48 -7.62
C LEU A 130 -0.42 7.43 -7.85
N PRO A 131 0.66 6.98 -8.52
CA PRO A 131 1.70 7.87 -9.02
C PRO A 131 1.12 8.97 -9.92
N GLY A 132 1.70 10.17 -9.87
CA GLY A 132 1.26 11.34 -10.63
C GLY A 132 0.93 11.08 -12.11
N PRO A 133 1.82 10.42 -12.88
CA PRO A 133 1.56 10.07 -14.28
C PRO A 133 0.30 9.23 -14.51
N LEU A 134 -0.12 8.41 -13.55
CA LEU A 134 -1.30 7.56 -13.70
C LEU A 134 -2.61 8.32 -13.44
N ARG A 135 -2.59 9.46 -12.73
CA ARG A 135 -3.81 10.21 -12.38
C ARG A 135 -4.50 10.90 -13.56
N ARG A 136 -3.80 11.06 -14.69
CA ARG A 136 -4.40 11.55 -15.95
C ARG A 136 -5.28 10.52 -16.66
N HIS A 137 -5.14 9.23 -16.29
CA HIS A 137 -5.98 8.17 -16.83
C HIS A 137 -7.35 8.19 -16.16
N THR A 138 -8.28 7.38 -16.67
CA THR A 138 -9.64 7.27 -16.16
C THR A 138 -9.77 6.11 -15.18
N PRO A 139 -10.72 6.15 -14.21
CA PRO A 139 -10.94 5.04 -13.27
C PRO A 139 -11.11 3.70 -13.96
N GLU A 140 -11.88 3.65 -15.05
CA GLU A 140 -12.18 2.42 -15.77
C GLU A 140 -10.94 1.78 -16.44
N ARG A 141 -9.89 2.56 -16.75
CA ARG A 141 -8.63 2.02 -17.28
C ARG A 141 -7.77 1.35 -16.22
N LEU A 142 -7.82 1.85 -14.98
CA LEU A 142 -6.96 1.39 -13.89
C LEU A 142 -7.65 0.42 -12.93
N ALA A 143 -8.97 0.42 -12.85
CA ALA A 143 -9.71 -0.33 -11.84
C ALA A 143 -9.63 -1.85 -11.99
N ALA A 144 -9.19 -2.39 -13.13
CA ALA A 144 -9.24 -3.82 -13.43
C ALA A 144 -7.88 -4.44 -13.78
N MET A 145 -6.77 -3.81 -13.37
CA MET A 145 -5.42 -4.22 -13.75
C MET A 145 -4.67 -5.03 -12.69
N LEU A 146 -4.80 -4.68 -11.41
CA LEU A 146 -3.77 -4.99 -10.42
C LEU A 146 -3.72 -6.49 -10.15
N LEU A 147 -4.87 -7.15 -10.06
CA LEU A 147 -4.94 -8.59 -9.91
C LEU A 147 -4.20 -9.33 -11.03
N THR A 148 -4.44 -8.93 -12.28
CA THR A 148 -3.84 -9.56 -13.46
C THR A 148 -2.34 -9.27 -13.58
N PHE A 149 -1.93 -8.00 -13.47
CA PHE A 149 -0.54 -7.59 -13.64
C PHE A 149 0.33 -8.02 -12.48
N GLY A 150 -0.16 -7.92 -11.24
CA GLY A 150 0.57 -8.40 -10.07
C GLY A 150 0.79 -9.91 -10.12
N THR A 151 -0.25 -10.69 -10.46
CA THR A 151 -0.13 -12.15 -10.58
C THR A 151 0.89 -12.53 -11.66
N ALA A 152 0.83 -11.84 -12.81
CA ALA A 152 1.79 -12.04 -13.88
C ALA A 152 3.22 -11.67 -13.45
N TYR A 153 3.39 -10.56 -12.73
CA TYR A 153 4.68 -10.11 -12.22
C TYR A 153 5.32 -11.14 -11.30
N ARG A 154 4.59 -11.64 -10.29
CA ARG A 154 5.11 -12.70 -9.39
C ARG A 154 5.50 -13.94 -10.18
N ALA A 155 4.65 -14.40 -11.09
CA ALA A 155 4.92 -15.60 -11.88
C ALA A 155 6.18 -15.45 -12.75
N VAL A 156 6.36 -14.32 -13.45
CA VAL A 156 7.51 -14.10 -14.34
C VAL A 156 8.79 -13.79 -13.57
N VAL A 157 8.72 -12.84 -12.64
CA VAL A 157 9.90 -12.27 -11.97
C VAL A 157 10.36 -13.14 -10.80
N GLU A 158 9.44 -13.58 -9.93
CA GLU A 158 9.81 -14.31 -8.71
C GLU A 158 9.88 -15.83 -8.94
N ARG A 159 8.87 -16.40 -9.61
CA ARG A 159 8.76 -17.85 -9.79
C ARG A 159 9.62 -18.34 -10.94
N LEU A 160 9.35 -17.88 -12.16
CA LEU A 160 10.14 -18.27 -13.32
C LEU A 160 11.56 -17.70 -13.26
N ARG A 161 11.73 -16.50 -12.68
CA ARG A 161 13.01 -15.78 -12.67
C ARG A 161 13.58 -15.66 -14.08
N VAL A 162 12.72 -15.15 -14.98
CA VAL A 162 13.05 -15.00 -16.40
C VAL A 162 14.30 -14.14 -16.56
N SER A 163 15.25 -14.64 -17.34
CA SER A 163 16.51 -13.96 -17.65
C SER A 163 16.54 -13.50 -19.12
N PRO A 164 17.35 -12.47 -19.44
CA PRO A 164 17.51 -12.03 -20.83
C PRO A 164 17.96 -13.17 -21.75
N GLY A 165 17.33 -13.28 -22.92
CA GLY A 165 17.61 -14.31 -23.92
C GLY A 165 16.85 -15.63 -23.76
N GLU A 166 16.21 -15.87 -22.61
CA GLU A 166 15.40 -17.09 -22.41
C GLU A 166 14.15 -17.11 -23.30
N ALA A 167 13.76 -18.30 -23.75
CA ALA A 167 12.51 -18.53 -24.46
C ALA A 167 11.37 -18.81 -23.46
N VAL A 168 10.35 -17.95 -23.46
CA VAL A 168 9.19 -18.02 -22.56
C VAL A 168 7.93 -18.32 -23.37
N LEU A 169 7.33 -19.49 -23.14
CA LEU A 169 6.02 -19.84 -23.68
C LEU A 169 4.92 -19.27 -22.77
N VAL A 170 4.03 -18.46 -23.34
CA VAL A 170 2.92 -17.83 -22.63
C VAL A 170 1.59 -18.42 -23.11
N MET A 171 0.86 -19.05 -22.21
CA MET A 171 -0.46 -19.61 -22.49
C MET A 171 -1.57 -18.56 -22.32
N GLY A 172 -2.68 -18.70 -23.05
CA GLY A 172 -3.91 -17.92 -22.82
C GLY A 172 -4.25 -16.82 -23.85
N GLY A 173 -3.64 -16.84 -25.04
CA GLY A 173 -4.11 -16.06 -26.19
C GLY A 173 -3.91 -14.54 -26.12
N GLY A 174 -3.10 -14.05 -25.19
CA GLY A 174 -2.57 -12.68 -25.23
C GLY A 174 -3.49 -11.60 -24.68
N LYS A 175 -4.45 -11.97 -23.83
CA LYS A 175 -5.35 -11.05 -23.10
C LYS A 175 -5.13 -11.16 -21.60
N GLY A 176 -5.56 -10.17 -20.82
CA GLY A 176 -5.57 -10.25 -19.35
C GLY A 176 -4.22 -10.62 -18.75
N THR A 177 -4.16 -11.71 -18.00
CA THR A 177 -2.91 -12.15 -17.34
C THR A 177 -1.84 -12.61 -18.34
N SER A 178 -2.19 -13.20 -19.49
CA SER A 178 -1.23 -13.54 -20.55
C SER A 178 -0.62 -12.30 -21.19
N PHE A 179 -1.43 -11.26 -21.41
CA PHE A 179 -0.96 -9.97 -21.94
C PHE A 179 0.06 -9.31 -21.00
N ALA A 180 -0.23 -9.32 -19.70
CA ALA A 180 0.69 -8.81 -18.68
C ALA A 180 1.97 -9.65 -18.60
N GLY A 181 1.85 -10.99 -18.59
CA GLY A 181 2.99 -11.90 -18.52
C GLY A 181 3.94 -11.77 -19.69
N ALA A 182 3.41 -11.68 -20.92
CA ALA A 182 4.20 -11.47 -22.13
C ALA A 182 5.01 -10.17 -22.08
N GLN A 183 4.38 -9.05 -21.73
CA GLN A 183 5.06 -7.76 -21.63
C GLN A 183 6.16 -7.75 -20.56
N ILE A 184 5.90 -8.34 -19.39
CA ILE A 184 6.88 -8.41 -18.30
C ILE A 184 8.07 -9.28 -18.73
N ALA A 185 7.83 -10.42 -19.38
CA ALA A 185 8.91 -11.26 -19.92
C ALA A 185 9.71 -10.52 -21.01
N LYS A 186 9.05 -9.81 -21.94
CA LYS A 186 9.74 -8.96 -22.93
C LYS A 186 10.56 -7.85 -22.28
N ALA A 187 10.05 -7.20 -21.24
CA ALA A 187 10.77 -6.16 -20.51
C ALA A 187 12.03 -6.70 -19.81
N LEU A 188 12.07 -7.99 -19.48
CA LEU A 188 13.26 -8.70 -18.97
C LEU A 188 14.20 -9.20 -20.08
N GLY A 189 13.90 -8.92 -21.35
CA GLY A 189 14.73 -9.31 -22.50
C GLY A 189 14.51 -10.75 -22.98
N ALA A 190 13.39 -11.39 -22.62
CA ALA A 190 13.05 -12.72 -23.11
C ALA A 190 12.56 -12.72 -24.56
N ARG A 191 12.67 -13.89 -25.20
CA ARG A 191 11.91 -14.24 -26.40
C ARG A 191 10.58 -14.83 -25.96
N VAL A 192 9.46 -14.24 -26.36
CA VAL A 192 8.12 -14.65 -25.93
C VAL A 192 7.37 -15.32 -27.06
N ILE A 193 6.95 -16.56 -26.83
CA ILE A 193 6.09 -17.33 -27.75
C ILE A 193 4.69 -17.41 -27.16
N LEU A 194 3.70 -16.88 -27.85
CA LEU A 194 2.31 -16.88 -27.40
C LEU A 194 1.56 -18.10 -27.94
N VAL A 195 0.81 -18.79 -27.09
CA VAL A 195 -0.11 -19.86 -27.51
C VAL A 195 -1.55 -19.38 -27.36
N GLY A 196 -2.34 -19.49 -28.42
CA GLY A 196 -3.71 -18.98 -28.43
C GLY A 196 -4.54 -19.45 -29.61
N SER A 197 -5.74 -18.88 -29.73
CA SER A 197 -6.71 -19.20 -30.80
C SER A 197 -7.15 -17.97 -31.59
N ASN A 198 -6.40 -16.87 -31.53
CA ASN A 198 -6.71 -15.64 -32.25
C ASN A 198 -5.44 -15.13 -32.96
N PRO A 199 -5.20 -15.55 -34.21
CA PRO A 199 -4.04 -15.13 -34.99
C PRO A 199 -3.99 -13.61 -35.25
N ASP A 200 -5.14 -12.93 -35.34
CA ASP A 200 -5.19 -11.48 -35.60
C ASP A 200 -4.66 -10.68 -34.40
N LEU A 201 -5.11 -11.04 -33.20
CA LEU A 201 -4.59 -10.47 -31.97
C LEU A 201 -3.10 -10.75 -31.81
N ALA A 202 -2.68 -11.98 -32.10
CA ALA A 202 -1.27 -12.36 -32.01
C ALA A 202 -0.40 -11.53 -32.97
N ARG A 203 -0.81 -11.37 -34.24
CA ARG A 203 -0.13 -10.49 -35.20
C ARG A 203 -0.01 -9.06 -34.68
N SER A 204 -1.09 -8.49 -34.16
CA SER A 204 -1.08 -7.16 -33.54
C SER A 204 -0.10 -7.04 -32.36
N LEU A 205 0.05 -8.09 -31.55
CA LEU A 205 1.00 -8.09 -30.43
C LEU A 205 2.45 -8.25 -30.93
N ILE A 206 2.69 -9.02 -31.99
CA ILE A 206 4.01 -9.15 -32.65
C ILE A 206 4.44 -7.81 -33.23
N ASP A 207 3.56 -7.14 -33.98
CA ASP A 207 3.84 -5.84 -34.60
C ASP A 207 4.18 -4.75 -33.58
N ARG A 208 3.62 -4.85 -32.36
CA ARG A 208 3.92 -3.98 -31.23
C ARG A 208 5.16 -4.40 -30.43
N GLY A 209 5.85 -5.45 -30.84
CA GLY A 209 7.04 -5.98 -30.16
C GLY A 209 6.77 -6.62 -28.79
N MET A 210 5.52 -6.99 -28.50
CA MET A 210 5.11 -7.55 -27.21
C MET A 210 5.26 -9.08 -27.15
N VAL A 211 5.38 -9.73 -28.30
CA VAL A 211 5.62 -11.17 -28.46
C VAL A 211 6.46 -11.37 -29.72
N ASP A 212 7.21 -12.47 -29.80
CA ASP A 212 8.13 -12.75 -30.92
C ASP A 212 7.61 -13.83 -31.87
N ALA A 213 6.75 -14.71 -31.38
CA ALA A 213 6.15 -15.78 -32.16
C ALA A 213 4.77 -16.18 -31.63
N PHE A 214 4.00 -16.88 -32.45
CA PHE A 214 2.67 -17.35 -32.11
C PHE A 214 2.46 -18.81 -32.54
N VAL A 215 1.84 -19.59 -31.66
CA VAL A 215 1.36 -20.94 -31.93
C VAL A 215 -0.17 -20.92 -31.93
N ASP A 216 -0.76 -21.15 -33.09
CA ASP A 216 -2.21 -21.29 -33.23
C ASP A 216 -2.65 -22.68 -32.77
N ARG A 217 -3.22 -22.74 -31.56
CA ARG A 217 -3.71 -24.00 -30.98
C ARG A 217 -4.91 -24.58 -31.74
N THR A 218 -5.60 -23.80 -32.57
CA THR A 218 -6.77 -24.28 -33.34
C THR A 218 -6.37 -25.19 -34.50
N GLY A 219 -5.13 -25.06 -34.98
CA GLY A 219 -4.54 -25.95 -35.99
C GLY A 219 -4.01 -27.27 -35.41
N ILE A 220 -4.04 -27.44 -34.08
CA ILE A 220 -3.55 -28.64 -33.41
C ILE A 220 -4.73 -29.62 -33.21
N PRO A 221 -4.60 -30.90 -33.59
CA PRO A 221 -5.68 -31.87 -33.43
C PRO A 221 -6.18 -31.98 -31.98
N ARG A 222 -7.49 -32.14 -31.79
CA ARG A 222 -8.11 -32.09 -30.45
C ARG A 222 -7.65 -33.22 -29.54
N GLU A 223 -7.38 -34.39 -30.10
CA GLU A 223 -6.87 -35.58 -29.43
C GLU A 223 -5.48 -35.39 -28.81
N VAL A 224 -4.75 -34.34 -29.22
CA VAL A 224 -3.47 -33.98 -28.60
C VAL A 224 -3.70 -33.54 -27.16
N PHE A 225 -4.77 -32.80 -26.88
CA PHE A 225 -5.06 -32.20 -25.58
C PHE A 225 -5.73 -33.19 -24.62
N GLY A 226 -5.49 -33.04 -23.32
CA GLY A 226 -6.12 -33.84 -22.28
C GLY A 226 -5.14 -34.56 -21.34
N PRO A 227 -5.62 -34.97 -20.16
CA PRO A 227 -4.83 -35.70 -19.18
C PRO A 227 -4.29 -37.01 -19.73
N ILE A 228 -3.17 -37.46 -19.19
CA ILE A 228 -2.50 -38.72 -19.54
C ILE A 228 -3.23 -39.85 -18.83
N SER A 229 -3.75 -40.80 -19.62
CA SER A 229 -4.40 -42.00 -19.08
C SER A 229 -3.42 -42.84 -18.27
N ILE A 230 -3.94 -43.65 -17.34
CA ILE A 230 -3.10 -44.59 -16.58
C ILE A 230 -2.45 -45.66 -17.48
N ASP A 231 -3.12 -45.98 -18.60
CA ASP A 231 -2.67 -46.99 -19.57
C ASP A 231 -1.79 -46.40 -20.69
N GLU A 232 -1.65 -45.08 -20.75
CA GLU A 232 -0.80 -44.41 -21.75
C GLU A 232 0.66 -44.45 -21.29
N ASP A 233 1.53 -45.06 -22.09
CA ASP A 233 2.96 -45.09 -21.84
C ASP A 233 3.67 -43.83 -22.34
N HIS A 234 4.94 -43.68 -21.98
CA HIS A 234 5.71 -42.48 -22.29
C HIS A 234 5.89 -42.24 -23.81
N GLU A 235 6.09 -43.30 -24.59
CA GLU A 235 6.26 -43.18 -26.03
C GLU A 235 4.92 -42.91 -26.74
N GLY A 236 3.81 -43.47 -26.25
CA GLY A 236 2.45 -43.14 -26.67
C GLY A 236 2.15 -41.65 -26.46
N TRP A 237 2.44 -41.14 -25.26
CA TRP A 237 2.30 -39.71 -24.97
C TRP A 237 3.17 -38.85 -25.88
N LYS A 238 4.45 -39.18 -26.09
CA LYS A 238 5.33 -38.44 -27.00
C LYS A 238 4.81 -38.40 -28.44
N ARG A 239 4.26 -39.52 -28.95
CA ARG A 239 3.62 -39.55 -30.28
C ARG A 239 2.38 -38.67 -30.32
N ARG A 240 1.53 -38.73 -29.28
CA ARG A 240 0.33 -37.90 -29.17
C ARG A 240 0.66 -36.40 -29.11
N THR A 241 1.71 -36.00 -28.39
CA THR A 241 2.09 -34.59 -28.24
C THR A 241 2.97 -34.04 -29.35
N GLU A 242 3.42 -34.88 -30.30
CA GLU A 242 4.30 -34.48 -31.41
C GLU A 242 3.79 -33.25 -32.19
N PRO A 243 2.50 -33.14 -32.57
CA PRO A 243 2.03 -31.97 -33.31
C PRO A 243 2.18 -30.66 -32.53
N PHE A 244 1.96 -30.68 -31.21
CA PHE A 244 2.16 -29.52 -30.34
C PHE A 244 3.63 -29.20 -30.16
N ARG A 245 4.48 -30.22 -29.94
CA ARG A 245 5.93 -30.03 -29.78
C ARG A 245 6.54 -29.39 -31.02
N ARG A 246 6.23 -29.93 -32.19
CA ARG A 246 6.71 -29.39 -33.47
C ARG A 246 6.32 -27.92 -33.64
N ALA A 247 5.04 -27.59 -33.42
CA ALA A 247 4.57 -26.20 -33.56
C ALA A 247 5.28 -25.23 -32.61
N VAL A 248 5.54 -25.65 -31.36
CA VAL A 248 6.29 -24.83 -30.39
C VAL A 248 7.75 -24.71 -30.79
N PHE A 249 8.39 -25.79 -31.21
CA PHE A 249 9.81 -25.78 -31.60
C PHE A 249 10.04 -24.94 -32.86
N GLU A 250 9.20 -25.07 -33.89
CA GLU A 250 9.22 -24.21 -35.07
C GLU A 250 9.08 -22.72 -34.69
N ALA A 251 8.15 -22.39 -33.78
CA ALA A 251 7.99 -21.02 -33.27
C ALA A 251 9.20 -20.53 -32.44
N ASN A 252 9.98 -21.45 -31.89
CA ASN A 252 11.15 -21.19 -31.06
C ASN A 252 12.47 -21.64 -31.72
N LEU A 253 12.63 -21.39 -33.02
CA LEU A 253 13.89 -21.60 -33.73
C LEU A 253 14.40 -23.04 -33.66
N GLU A 254 13.49 -24.00 -33.82
CA GLU A 254 13.73 -25.45 -33.79
C GLU A 254 14.16 -26.01 -32.43
N GLY A 255 13.77 -25.37 -31.32
CA GLY A 255 14.20 -25.76 -29.98
C GLY A 255 13.14 -25.68 -28.87
N PRO A 256 13.38 -26.36 -27.72
CA PRO A 256 12.50 -26.29 -26.55
C PRO A 256 12.55 -24.93 -25.85
N VAL A 257 11.60 -24.67 -24.96
CA VAL A 257 11.47 -23.41 -24.21
C VAL A 257 12.02 -23.52 -22.79
N ASP A 258 12.57 -22.43 -22.26
CA ASP A 258 13.22 -22.39 -20.93
C ASP A 258 12.23 -22.16 -19.79
N ALA A 259 11.14 -21.45 -20.10
CA ALA A 259 10.13 -21.09 -19.13
C ALA A 259 8.72 -21.18 -19.75
N ILE A 260 7.75 -21.58 -18.93
CA ILE A 260 6.34 -21.63 -19.30
C ILE A 260 5.52 -20.86 -18.27
N PHE A 261 4.77 -19.88 -18.76
CA PHE A 261 3.79 -19.11 -18.01
C PHE A 261 2.39 -19.69 -18.28
N GLU A 262 1.81 -20.34 -17.28
CA GLU A 262 0.59 -21.13 -17.46
C GLU A 262 -0.56 -20.75 -16.51
N HIS A 263 -1.77 -20.71 -17.04
CA HIS A 263 -3.00 -20.56 -16.26
C HIS A 263 -4.21 -21.23 -16.91
N THR A 264 -4.04 -21.91 -18.04
CA THR A 264 -5.16 -22.56 -18.75
C THR A 264 -5.53 -23.89 -18.10
N GLY A 265 -4.53 -24.62 -17.60
CA GLY A 265 -4.64 -25.87 -16.85
C GLY A 265 -5.26 -27.01 -17.65
N GLY A 266 -5.54 -28.09 -16.94
CA GLY A 266 -6.32 -29.24 -17.40
C GLY A 266 -5.81 -29.85 -18.70
N ALA A 267 -6.55 -29.67 -19.79
CA ALA A 267 -6.22 -30.30 -21.07
C ALA A 267 -4.89 -29.82 -21.68
N ASN A 268 -4.36 -28.69 -21.25
CA ASN A 268 -3.12 -28.11 -21.79
C ASN A 268 -1.88 -28.52 -21.01
N PHE A 269 -1.95 -28.57 -19.68
CA PHE A 269 -0.80 -28.81 -18.81
C PHE A 269 0.03 -30.05 -19.17
N PRO A 270 -0.58 -31.21 -19.54
CA PRO A 270 0.17 -32.41 -19.91
C PRO A 270 1.07 -32.24 -21.12
N LEU A 271 0.80 -31.24 -21.97
CA LEU A 271 1.60 -30.93 -23.15
C LEU A 271 2.84 -30.11 -22.81
N LEU A 272 2.72 -29.25 -21.79
CA LEU A 272 3.70 -28.19 -21.49
C LEU A 272 5.05 -28.76 -21.05
N VAL A 273 5.03 -29.85 -20.27
CA VAL A 273 6.28 -30.53 -19.86
C VAL A 273 7.03 -31.11 -21.06
N SER A 274 6.35 -31.43 -22.16
CA SER A 274 6.95 -32.03 -23.36
C SER A 274 7.78 -31.06 -24.21
N VAL A 275 7.62 -29.75 -23.99
CA VAL A 275 8.32 -28.68 -24.74
C VAL A 275 9.36 -27.93 -23.91
N LEU A 276 9.52 -28.28 -22.63
CA LEU A 276 10.53 -27.66 -21.76
C LEU A 276 11.95 -28.13 -22.09
N SER A 277 12.90 -27.20 -22.03
CA SER A 277 14.32 -27.48 -22.10
C SER A 277 14.81 -28.20 -20.84
N GLU A 278 16.05 -28.69 -20.87
CA GLU A 278 16.70 -29.17 -19.66
C GLU A 278 16.87 -27.99 -18.68
N LYS A 279 16.49 -28.17 -17.40
CA LYS A 279 16.35 -27.09 -16.40
C LYS A 279 15.15 -26.17 -16.63
N GLY A 280 14.25 -26.53 -17.53
CA GLY A 280 13.03 -25.78 -17.79
C GLY A 280 12.16 -25.58 -16.55
N ARG A 281 11.48 -24.43 -16.51
CA ARG A 281 10.60 -24.02 -15.39
C ARG A 281 9.19 -23.77 -15.90
N LEU A 282 8.19 -24.32 -15.22
CA LEU A 282 6.78 -24.03 -15.48
C LEU A 282 6.19 -23.39 -14.23
N ALA A 283 5.72 -22.16 -14.34
CA ALA A 283 4.95 -21.51 -13.28
C ALA A 283 3.48 -21.46 -13.67
N PHE A 284 2.62 -21.84 -12.74
CA PHE A 284 1.18 -21.87 -12.98
C PHE A 284 0.37 -21.36 -11.80
N PHE A 285 -0.75 -20.71 -12.10
CA PHE A 285 -1.57 -19.98 -11.12
C PHE A 285 -3.07 -20.01 -11.43
N GLY A 286 -3.51 -20.93 -12.30
CA GLY A 286 -4.90 -21.09 -12.67
C GLY A 286 -5.13 -22.28 -13.61
N ALA A 287 -6.40 -22.66 -13.70
CA ALA A 287 -6.94 -23.55 -14.74
C ALA A 287 -8.21 -22.87 -15.21
N THR A 288 -8.07 -22.06 -16.27
CA THR A 288 -9.09 -21.12 -16.75
C THR A 288 -10.15 -21.85 -17.60
N GLY A 289 -10.66 -22.97 -17.10
CA GLY A 289 -11.71 -23.76 -17.72
C GLY A 289 -13.12 -23.38 -17.24
N ALA A 290 -14.10 -24.21 -17.57
CA ALA A 290 -15.50 -24.06 -17.22
C ALA A 290 -15.82 -24.56 -15.79
N GLY A 291 -14.81 -24.92 -14.99
CA GLY A 291 -14.98 -25.53 -13.67
C GLY A 291 -15.49 -26.96 -13.76
N LEU A 292 -14.99 -27.73 -14.72
CA LEU A 292 -15.46 -29.09 -15.01
C LEU A 292 -14.38 -30.16 -14.75
N ARG A 293 -14.79 -31.42 -14.88
CA ARG A 293 -13.89 -32.58 -14.87
C ARG A 293 -12.71 -32.36 -15.82
N GLY A 294 -11.51 -32.68 -15.34
CA GLY A 294 -10.27 -32.64 -16.12
C GLY A 294 -9.44 -31.38 -15.91
N GLU A 295 -9.96 -30.39 -15.19
CA GLU A 295 -9.29 -29.08 -15.04
C GLU A 295 -8.27 -29.03 -13.91
N TYR A 296 -8.45 -29.81 -12.85
CA TYR A 296 -7.57 -29.78 -11.68
C TYR A 296 -6.74 -31.05 -11.52
N LYS A 297 -7.02 -32.11 -12.29
CA LYS A 297 -6.22 -33.33 -12.32
C LYS A 297 -5.10 -33.17 -13.35
N GLU A 298 -3.95 -32.70 -12.88
CA GLU A 298 -2.79 -32.49 -13.74
C GLU A 298 -1.92 -33.73 -13.77
N THR A 299 -1.47 -34.08 -14.97
CA THR A 299 -0.66 -35.26 -15.24
C THR A 299 0.47 -34.93 -16.18
N PHE A 300 1.65 -35.48 -15.93
CA PHE A 300 2.81 -35.30 -16.80
C PHE A 300 3.77 -36.49 -16.67
N PHE A 301 4.64 -36.66 -17.66
CA PHE A 301 5.76 -37.59 -17.56
C PHE A 301 7.03 -36.90 -17.07
N TYR A 302 7.76 -37.58 -16.21
CA TYR A 302 9.16 -37.32 -15.92
C TYR A 302 9.91 -38.64 -15.97
N GLN A 303 10.88 -38.75 -16.90
CA GLN A 303 11.74 -39.93 -17.06
C GLN A 303 10.99 -41.25 -17.23
N GLY A 304 9.93 -41.23 -18.05
CA GLY A 304 9.11 -42.41 -18.32
C GLY A 304 8.11 -42.75 -17.21
N ARG A 305 8.14 -42.06 -16.06
CA ARG A 305 7.13 -42.21 -15.01
C ARG A 305 6.06 -41.13 -15.13
N ARG A 306 4.80 -41.55 -15.11
CA ARG A 306 3.64 -40.66 -15.03
C ARG A 306 3.44 -40.19 -13.59
N PHE A 307 3.32 -38.88 -13.41
CA PHE A 307 2.93 -38.23 -12.16
C PHE A 307 1.52 -37.65 -12.28
N VAL A 308 0.83 -37.57 -11.16
CA VAL A 308 -0.49 -36.93 -11.03
C VAL A 308 -0.52 -36.04 -9.80
N MET A 309 -1.20 -34.90 -9.92
CA MET A 309 -1.41 -33.98 -8.81
C MET A 309 -2.75 -33.26 -8.95
N ASP A 310 -3.26 -32.79 -7.81
CA ASP A 310 -4.32 -31.81 -7.78
C ASP A 310 -3.72 -30.40 -7.85
N ALA A 311 -3.93 -29.72 -8.98
CA ALA A 311 -3.41 -28.38 -9.24
C ALA A 311 -3.71 -27.38 -8.12
N ARG A 312 -4.90 -27.49 -7.51
CA ARG A 312 -5.36 -26.56 -6.46
C ARG A 312 -4.47 -26.64 -5.23
N TRP A 313 -3.97 -27.83 -4.90
CA TRP A 313 -3.08 -28.01 -3.76
C TRP A 313 -1.66 -27.55 -4.02
N VAL A 314 -1.31 -27.26 -5.27
CA VAL A 314 0.01 -26.78 -5.66
C VAL A 314 -0.01 -25.28 -5.91
N TRP A 315 -0.81 -24.76 -6.84
CA TRP A 315 -0.81 -23.31 -7.09
C TRP A 315 -1.45 -22.50 -5.96
N MET A 316 -2.66 -22.86 -5.47
CA MET A 316 -3.36 -22.01 -4.48
C MET A 316 -2.60 -22.01 -3.15
N ARG A 317 -1.87 -23.09 -2.88
CA ARG A 317 -1.01 -23.23 -1.71
C ARG A 317 0.46 -22.87 -1.99
N GLN A 318 0.76 -22.40 -3.20
CA GLN A 318 2.06 -21.98 -3.73
C GLN A 318 3.21 -22.95 -3.38
N LYS A 319 2.98 -24.24 -3.59
CA LYS A 319 3.97 -25.31 -3.41
C LYS A 319 4.89 -25.41 -4.62
N GLN A 320 6.12 -25.84 -4.39
CA GLN A 320 7.14 -25.96 -5.43
C GLN A 320 7.51 -27.43 -5.60
N VAL A 321 7.52 -27.93 -6.84
CA VAL A 321 7.88 -29.31 -7.17
C VAL A 321 9.15 -29.28 -8.02
N LEU A 322 10.24 -29.80 -7.46
CA LEU A 322 11.57 -29.71 -8.05
C LEU A 322 12.12 -31.10 -8.36
N PHE A 323 12.47 -31.32 -9.62
CA PHE A 323 13.23 -32.48 -10.06
C PHE A 323 14.68 -32.07 -10.28
N ARG A 324 15.65 -32.78 -9.68
CA ARG A 324 17.07 -32.38 -9.70
C ARG A 324 18.03 -33.56 -9.90
N LYS A 325 19.12 -33.34 -10.65
CA LYS A 325 20.26 -34.29 -10.74
C LYS A 325 21.15 -34.29 -9.50
N GLY A 326 21.20 -33.14 -8.82
CA GLY A 326 22.11 -32.86 -7.72
C GLY A 326 22.07 -33.87 -6.58
N SER A 327 23.09 -33.81 -5.73
CA SER A 327 23.10 -34.53 -4.45
C SER A 327 21.96 -34.05 -3.53
N PRO A 328 21.49 -34.86 -2.57
CA PRO A 328 20.57 -34.39 -1.53
C PRO A 328 21.03 -33.12 -0.82
N GLU A 329 22.32 -32.99 -0.54
CA GLU A 329 22.93 -31.83 0.11
C GLU A 329 22.76 -30.57 -0.74
N SER A 330 23.10 -30.64 -2.04
CA SER A 330 22.93 -29.52 -2.97
C SER A 330 21.46 -29.16 -3.21
N ILE A 331 20.55 -30.15 -3.19
CA ILE A 331 19.11 -29.91 -3.34
C ILE A 331 18.58 -29.15 -2.12
N PHE A 332 18.97 -29.55 -0.91
CA PHE A 332 18.58 -28.84 0.31
C PHE A 332 19.22 -27.46 0.44
N GLU A 333 20.40 -27.26 -0.14
CA GLU A 333 21.00 -25.93 -0.28
C GLU A 333 20.22 -25.06 -1.27
N GLU A 334 19.82 -25.58 -2.43
CA GLU A 334 19.05 -24.83 -3.44
C GLU A 334 17.70 -24.34 -2.90
N ILE A 335 16.98 -25.16 -2.15
CA ILE A 335 15.71 -24.74 -1.52
C ILE A 335 15.92 -23.88 -0.27
N GLY A 336 17.17 -23.61 0.11
CA GLY A 336 17.52 -22.82 1.28
C GLY A 336 17.07 -23.43 2.60
N LEU A 337 17.08 -24.76 2.73
CA LEU A 337 16.51 -25.48 3.89
C LEU A 337 17.14 -25.01 5.22
N PRO A 338 16.38 -24.30 6.07
CA PRO A 338 16.87 -23.86 7.37
C PRO A 338 17.03 -25.04 8.35
N PRO A 339 17.85 -24.90 9.40
CA PRO A 339 17.92 -25.91 10.45
C PRO A 339 16.60 -26.05 11.22
N GLY A 340 16.35 -27.22 11.81
CA GLY A 340 15.17 -27.46 12.67
C GLY A 340 13.85 -27.64 11.92
N ARG A 341 13.88 -27.80 10.59
CA ARG A 341 12.67 -28.04 9.77
C ARG A 341 12.18 -29.48 9.87
N ARG A 342 10.99 -29.74 9.33
CA ARG A 342 10.33 -31.05 9.31
C ARG A 342 10.33 -31.60 7.89
N GLY A 343 10.85 -32.80 7.71
CA GLY A 343 10.95 -33.46 6.41
C GLY A 343 10.17 -34.76 6.37
N LEU A 344 9.43 -35.00 5.30
CA LEU A 344 8.85 -36.31 5.00
C LEU A 344 9.66 -36.99 3.89
N ILE A 345 10.04 -38.26 4.05
CA ILE A 345 10.79 -39.02 3.05
C ILE A 345 10.06 -40.33 2.72
N TRP A 346 9.86 -40.60 1.43
CA TRP A 346 9.28 -41.86 0.96
C TRP A 346 10.35 -42.94 0.77
N GLY A 347 10.14 -44.10 1.40
CA GLY A 347 11.01 -45.28 1.35
C GLY A 347 12.15 -45.29 2.37
N ALA A 348 12.88 -46.39 2.42
CA ALA A 348 14.02 -46.61 3.32
C ALA A 348 15.24 -47.25 2.62
N ASP A 349 15.21 -47.34 1.30
CA ASP A 349 16.32 -47.80 0.47
C ASP A 349 17.52 -46.82 0.47
N ALA A 350 18.54 -47.13 -0.34
CA ALA A 350 19.74 -46.30 -0.43
C ALA A 350 19.46 -44.87 -0.91
N TYR A 351 18.41 -44.66 -1.71
CA TYR A 351 18.01 -43.33 -2.17
C TYR A 351 17.47 -42.51 -1.00
N ALA A 352 16.46 -43.05 -0.30
CA ALA A 352 15.82 -42.37 0.82
C ALA A 352 16.81 -42.09 1.96
N ARG A 353 17.72 -43.02 2.26
CA ARG A 353 18.74 -42.85 3.30
C ARG A 353 19.73 -41.73 3.00
N LYS A 354 20.09 -41.49 1.74
CA LYS A 354 20.97 -40.36 1.42
C LYS A 354 20.29 -39.03 1.75
N PHE A 355 19.01 -38.90 1.42
CA PHE A 355 18.22 -37.73 1.81
C PHE A 355 18.03 -37.61 3.33
N ALA A 356 17.74 -38.71 4.02
CA ALA A 356 17.61 -38.70 5.48
C ALA A 356 18.91 -38.23 6.15
N ARG A 357 20.08 -38.70 5.65
CA ARG A 357 21.38 -38.26 6.14
C ARG A 357 21.58 -36.75 5.97
N ALA A 358 21.33 -36.23 4.77
CA ALA A 358 21.48 -34.81 4.46
C ALA A 358 20.53 -33.93 5.29
N ALA A 359 19.30 -34.40 5.52
CA ALA A 359 18.31 -33.70 6.34
C ALA A 359 18.71 -33.68 7.83
N LEU A 360 19.10 -34.83 8.38
CA LEU A 360 19.55 -34.96 9.78
C LEU A 360 20.81 -34.14 10.06
N ALA A 361 21.74 -34.05 9.11
CA ALA A 361 22.93 -33.20 9.21
C ALA A 361 22.59 -31.70 9.36
N ARG A 362 21.38 -31.29 8.94
CA ARG A 362 20.83 -29.94 9.13
C ARG A 362 19.90 -29.83 10.34
N GLY A 363 19.84 -30.85 11.21
CA GLY A 363 18.96 -30.86 12.38
C GLY A 363 17.47 -30.95 12.02
N THR A 364 17.13 -31.54 10.87
CA THR A 364 15.73 -31.73 10.46
C THR A 364 15.06 -32.83 11.28
N GLU A 365 13.84 -32.62 11.74
CA GLU A 365 12.98 -33.69 12.24
C GLU A 365 12.42 -34.48 11.05
N VAL A 366 12.87 -35.72 10.88
CA VAL A 366 12.53 -36.56 9.72
C VAL A 366 11.43 -37.56 10.08
N ALA A 367 10.36 -37.57 9.29
CA ALA A 367 9.40 -38.65 9.19
C ALA A 367 9.66 -39.47 7.92
N VAL A 368 9.48 -40.79 7.99
CA VAL A 368 9.68 -41.71 6.87
C VAL A 368 8.46 -42.58 6.68
N ILE A 369 8.03 -42.78 5.43
CA ILE A 369 7.00 -43.76 5.09
C ILE A 369 7.65 -44.88 4.28
N ALA A 370 7.79 -46.06 4.88
CA ALA A 370 8.44 -47.21 4.26
C ALA A 370 7.70 -48.50 4.61
N SER A 371 7.77 -49.51 3.73
CA SER A 371 7.18 -50.83 4.04
C SER A 371 8.04 -51.53 5.07
N ARG A 372 7.49 -51.83 6.24
CA ARG A 372 8.24 -52.60 7.26
C ARG A 372 8.50 -54.04 6.83
N LYS A 373 7.64 -54.57 5.95
CA LYS A 373 7.78 -55.92 5.38
C LYS A 373 8.88 -55.98 4.33
N GLN A 374 8.92 -55.02 3.39
CA GLN A 374 9.80 -55.05 2.23
C GLN A 374 11.14 -54.33 2.47
N GLU A 375 11.19 -53.34 3.37
CA GLU A 375 12.35 -52.46 3.58
C GLU A 375 12.93 -52.58 5.00
N LYS A 376 12.84 -53.76 5.63
CA LYS A 376 13.27 -54.02 7.02
C LYS A 376 14.72 -53.60 7.31
N ARG A 377 15.65 -53.92 6.40
CA ARG A 377 17.05 -53.50 6.54
C ARG A 377 17.19 -51.98 6.49
N GLY A 378 16.45 -51.34 5.57
CA GLY A 378 16.49 -49.89 5.39
C GLY A 378 15.95 -49.12 6.57
N THR A 379 14.81 -49.55 7.12
CA THR A 379 14.21 -48.95 8.32
C THR A 379 15.12 -49.10 9.54
N SER A 380 15.81 -50.24 9.69
CA SER A 380 16.81 -50.45 10.74
C SER A 380 18.05 -49.55 10.58
N GLU A 381 18.46 -49.28 9.34
CA GLU A 381 19.56 -48.35 9.04
C GLU A 381 19.18 -46.89 9.32
N LEU A 382 17.96 -46.46 9.00
CA LEU A 382 17.45 -45.14 9.33
C LEU A 382 17.41 -44.88 10.84
N GLN A 383 17.02 -45.89 11.65
CA GLN A 383 17.06 -45.78 13.10
C GLN A 383 18.49 -45.59 13.63
N ARG A 384 19.46 -46.35 13.08
CA ARG A 384 20.89 -46.18 13.40
C ARG A 384 21.43 -44.81 12.98
N MET A 385 20.83 -44.17 11.98
CA MET A 385 21.18 -42.81 11.55
C MET A 385 20.57 -41.72 12.44
N GLY A 386 19.65 -42.07 13.35
CA GLY A 386 19.01 -41.12 14.27
C GLY A 386 17.55 -40.80 13.96
N VAL A 387 16.90 -41.47 13.01
CA VAL A 387 15.45 -41.33 12.81
C VAL A 387 14.71 -42.11 13.91
N PRO A 388 13.88 -41.45 14.75
CA PRO A 388 13.17 -42.16 15.81
C PRO A 388 12.26 -43.26 15.26
N PRO A 389 12.16 -44.44 15.90
CA PRO A 389 11.27 -45.52 15.43
C PRO A 389 9.81 -45.08 15.26
N LYS A 390 9.32 -44.20 16.15
CA LYS A 390 7.97 -43.61 16.08
C LYS A 390 7.75 -42.74 14.84
N ASN A 391 8.83 -42.22 14.23
CA ASN A 391 8.78 -41.39 13.03
C ASN A 391 8.80 -42.21 11.74
N ILE A 392 8.91 -43.54 11.82
CA ILE A 392 8.86 -44.45 10.67
C ILE A 392 7.45 -45.06 10.58
N LEU A 393 6.63 -44.45 9.72
CA LEU A 393 5.27 -44.90 9.43
C LEU A 393 5.32 -46.12 8.49
N ASP A 394 4.56 -47.16 8.84
CA ASP A 394 4.48 -48.37 8.02
C ASP A 394 3.58 -48.15 6.82
N ARG A 395 4.17 -48.09 5.63
CA ARG A 395 3.45 -47.89 4.35
C ARG A 395 2.34 -48.92 4.15
N ASP A 396 2.52 -50.15 4.65
CA ASP A 396 1.61 -51.27 4.43
C ASP A 396 0.29 -51.12 5.21
N THR A 397 0.24 -50.19 6.17
CA THR A 397 -0.98 -49.85 6.93
C THR A 397 -1.88 -48.84 6.23
N PHE A 398 -1.42 -48.25 5.11
CA PHE A 398 -2.15 -47.25 4.34
C PHE A 398 -2.60 -47.79 2.98
N THR A 399 -3.82 -47.44 2.58
CA THR A 399 -4.25 -47.56 1.19
C THR A 399 -3.88 -46.28 0.45
N LEU A 400 -2.83 -46.32 -0.38
CA LEU A 400 -2.40 -45.18 -1.21
C LEU A 400 -2.41 -45.62 -2.68
N PRO A 401 -3.51 -45.40 -3.41
CA PRO A 401 -3.57 -45.68 -4.86
C PRO A 401 -2.61 -44.78 -5.65
N GLU A 402 -2.09 -45.32 -6.76
CA GLU A 402 -1.12 -44.62 -7.62
C GLU A 402 -1.73 -43.49 -8.47
N ASP A 403 -3.07 -43.46 -8.59
CA ASP A 403 -3.81 -42.42 -9.29
C ASP A 403 -4.93 -41.86 -8.41
N MET A 404 -5.43 -40.68 -8.79
CA MET A 404 -6.55 -40.02 -8.11
C MET A 404 -7.77 -39.88 -9.04
N PRO A 405 -9.00 -40.00 -8.53
CA PRO A 405 -10.18 -39.58 -9.27
C PRO A 405 -10.10 -38.08 -9.59
N ASP A 406 -10.83 -37.66 -10.62
CA ASP A 406 -10.93 -36.22 -10.90
C ASP A 406 -11.63 -35.50 -9.74
N PRO A 407 -11.15 -34.32 -9.30
CA PRO A 407 -11.82 -33.58 -8.24
C PRO A 407 -13.24 -33.14 -8.58
N LEU A 408 -13.55 -32.96 -9.86
CA LEU A 408 -14.84 -32.49 -10.33
C LEU A 408 -15.53 -33.51 -11.23
N THR A 409 -16.86 -33.46 -11.23
CA THR A 409 -17.71 -34.21 -12.16
C THR A 409 -17.84 -33.49 -13.50
N ALA A 410 -18.40 -34.17 -14.51
CA ALA A 410 -18.67 -33.57 -15.82
C ALA A 410 -19.60 -32.35 -15.76
N ASN A 411 -20.41 -32.24 -14.70
CA ASN A 411 -21.32 -31.11 -14.46
C ASN A 411 -20.74 -30.10 -13.45
N GLY A 412 -19.42 -30.15 -13.19
CA GLY A 412 -18.72 -29.20 -12.32
C GLY A 412 -18.95 -29.35 -10.82
N ARG A 413 -19.75 -30.33 -10.37
CA ARG A 413 -19.92 -30.62 -8.94
C ARG A 413 -18.69 -31.32 -8.37
N LEU A 414 -18.40 -31.12 -7.08
CA LEU A 414 -17.37 -31.88 -6.36
C LEU A 414 -17.61 -33.38 -6.50
N ASN A 415 -16.61 -34.13 -6.98
CA ASN A 415 -16.73 -35.57 -7.21
C ASN A 415 -16.77 -36.33 -5.86
N PRO A 416 -17.84 -37.09 -5.54
CA PRO A 416 -17.92 -37.87 -4.30
C PRO A 416 -16.84 -38.94 -4.18
N GLU A 417 -16.43 -39.55 -5.30
CA GLU A 417 -15.35 -40.55 -5.33
C GLU A 417 -14.03 -39.92 -4.88
N TYR A 418 -13.77 -38.68 -5.32
CA TYR A 418 -12.64 -37.90 -4.84
C TYR A 418 -12.83 -37.48 -3.36
N ALA A 419 -13.92 -36.79 -3.05
CA ALA A 419 -14.08 -36.06 -1.79
C ALA A 419 -14.34 -36.96 -0.57
N ALA A 420 -15.16 -38.00 -0.73
CA ALA A 420 -15.47 -38.94 0.35
C ALA A 420 -14.63 -40.23 0.24
N GLY A 421 -14.36 -40.68 -0.99
CA GLY A 421 -13.60 -41.90 -1.25
C GLY A 421 -12.10 -41.69 -1.10
N PHE A 422 -11.48 -40.94 -1.99
CA PHE A 422 -10.04 -40.81 -2.10
C PHE A 422 -9.42 -39.96 -0.98
N MET A 423 -10.03 -38.82 -0.63
CA MET A 423 -9.48 -37.91 0.38
C MET A 423 -9.41 -38.51 1.79
N LYS A 424 -10.19 -39.55 2.11
CA LYS A 424 -10.07 -40.26 3.40
C LYS A 424 -8.69 -40.90 3.59
N HIS A 425 -8.05 -41.32 2.49
CA HIS A 425 -6.70 -41.89 2.50
C HIS A 425 -5.66 -40.80 2.80
N ALA A 426 -5.81 -39.62 2.20
CA ALA A 426 -4.96 -38.46 2.48
C ALA A 426 -5.13 -37.98 3.93
N GLN A 427 -6.35 -37.97 4.46
CA GLN A 427 -6.63 -37.61 5.85
C GLN A 427 -6.02 -38.61 6.84
N ALA A 428 -6.07 -39.91 6.55
CA ALA A 428 -5.42 -40.93 7.38
C ALA A 428 -3.91 -40.71 7.43
N LEU A 429 -3.29 -40.40 6.29
CA LEU A 429 -1.87 -40.06 6.21
C LEU A 429 -1.54 -38.78 7.02
N GLY A 430 -2.33 -37.71 6.83
CA GLY A 430 -2.16 -36.45 7.56
C GLY A 430 -2.26 -36.63 9.08
N LYS A 431 -3.24 -37.41 9.56
CA LYS A 431 -3.37 -37.73 11.00
C LYS A 431 -2.16 -38.47 11.56
N ALA A 432 -1.60 -39.42 10.80
CA ALA A 432 -0.40 -40.14 11.20
C ALA A 432 0.81 -39.20 11.31
N LEU A 433 0.97 -38.28 10.37
CA LEU A 433 2.02 -37.25 10.42
C LEU A 433 1.83 -36.27 11.59
N TRP A 434 0.59 -35.90 11.93
CA TRP A 434 0.32 -35.08 13.11
C TRP A 434 0.67 -35.79 14.42
N GLY A 435 0.63 -37.12 14.46
CA GLY A 435 1.14 -37.90 15.58
C GLY A 435 2.66 -37.81 15.75
N ILE A 436 3.38 -37.42 14.70
CA ILE A 436 4.84 -37.23 14.71
C ILE A 436 5.18 -35.76 15.00
N PHE A 437 4.75 -34.85 14.11
CA PHE A 437 5.16 -33.44 14.14
C PHE A 437 4.31 -32.56 15.06
N GLY A 438 3.17 -33.07 15.54
CA GLY A 438 2.22 -32.35 16.37
C GLY A 438 0.89 -32.04 15.68
N PRO A 439 -0.15 -31.64 16.45
CA PRO A 439 -1.50 -31.43 15.93
C PRO A 439 -1.53 -30.39 14.80
N ARG A 440 -2.03 -30.79 13.62
CA ARG A 440 -2.13 -29.93 12.42
C ARG A 440 -0.78 -29.38 11.93
N VAL A 441 0.33 -30.03 12.28
CA VAL A 441 1.66 -29.66 11.82
C VAL A 441 2.03 -30.46 10.57
N SER A 442 2.27 -29.74 9.47
CA SER A 442 2.69 -30.32 8.18
C SER A 442 4.21 -30.32 8.01
N PRO A 443 4.79 -31.26 7.23
CA PRO A 443 6.18 -31.19 6.81
C PRO A 443 6.46 -29.92 5.98
N ASP A 444 7.67 -29.39 6.11
CA ASP A 444 8.19 -28.24 5.36
C ASP A 444 8.68 -28.64 3.96
N PHE A 445 9.15 -29.89 3.80
CA PHE A 445 9.47 -30.49 2.52
C PHE A 445 9.12 -31.98 2.46
N VAL A 446 8.92 -32.51 1.26
CA VAL A 446 8.73 -33.94 0.98
C VAL A 446 9.77 -34.41 -0.03
N VAL A 447 10.51 -35.46 0.29
CA VAL A 447 11.37 -36.18 -0.65
C VAL A 447 10.56 -37.29 -1.29
N GLU A 448 10.28 -37.10 -2.56
CA GLU A 448 9.42 -37.95 -3.38
C GLU A 448 10.25 -38.96 -4.18
N ARG A 449 9.61 -40.07 -4.57
CA ARG A 449 10.26 -41.18 -5.27
C ARG A 449 10.07 -41.07 -6.79
N PRO A 450 11.14 -41.20 -7.60
CA PRO A 450 11.02 -41.15 -9.05
C PRO A 450 10.34 -42.39 -9.65
N ASP A 451 10.30 -43.50 -8.91
CA ASP A 451 9.75 -44.79 -9.33
C ASP A 451 8.31 -45.04 -8.83
N ARG A 452 7.69 -44.08 -8.12
CA ARG A 452 6.32 -44.20 -7.60
C ARG A 452 5.49 -42.96 -7.90
N SER A 453 4.17 -43.11 -7.93
CA SER A 453 3.23 -42.00 -8.08
C SER A 453 2.53 -41.74 -6.75
N THR A 454 3.16 -40.97 -5.87
CA THR A 454 2.61 -40.55 -4.56
C THR A 454 2.55 -39.02 -4.40
N MET A 455 2.85 -38.27 -5.46
CA MET A 455 2.95 -36.82 -5.46
C MET A 455 1.65 -36.11 -5.05
N HIS A 456 0.49 -36.63 -5.44
CA HIS A 456 -0.81 -36.11 -4.98
C HIS A 456 -0.95 -36.16 -3.46
N PHE A 457 -0.51 -37.24 -2.81
CA PHE A 457 -0.51 -37.29 -1.34
C PHE A 457 0.50 -36.32 -0.74
N SER A 458 1.70 -36.26 -1.31
CA SER A 458 2.75 -35.34 -0.90
C SER A 458 2.29 -33.89 -0.95
N SER A 459 1.56 -33.49 -2.01
CA SER A 459 1.01 -32.13 -2.11
C SER A 459 -0.08 -31.86 -1.09
N PHE A 460 -0.90 -32.83 -0.67
CA PHE A 460 -1.92 -32.61 0.36
C PHE A 460 -1.36 -32.41 1.76
N VAL A 461 -0.29 -33.12 2.11
CA VAL A 461 0.26 -33.10 3.48
C VAL A 461 1.31 -32.01 3.68
N LEU A 462 1.99 -31.59 2.61
CA LEU A 462 2.98 -30.52 2.64
C LEU A 462 2.36 -29.20 3.10
N ARG A 463 3.11 -28.43 3.88
CA ARG A 463 2.66 -27.11 4.36
C ARG A 463 2.37 -26.14 3.21
N ASP A 464 1.52 -25.18 3.50
CA ASP A 464 1.18 -24.11 2.57
C ASP A 464 2.19 -22.96 2.64
N TYR A 465 2.06 -22.03 1.70
CA TYR A 465 2.86 -20.81 1.66
C TYR A 465 2.61 -19.89 2.86
N ASP A 466 3.69 -19.33 3.39
CA ASP A 466 3.71 -18.29 4.40
C ASP A 466 4.72 -17.22 4.00
N GLU A 467 4.25 -16.00 3.75
CA GLU A 467 5.08 -14.89 3.30
C GLU A 467 6.12 -14.46 4.34
N ALA A 468 5.83 -14.62 5.63
CA ALA A 468 6.72 -14.19 6.71
C ALA A 468 7.83 -15.19 7.02
N ASP A 469 7.74 -16.41 6.48
CA ASP A 469 8.70 -17.48 6.75
C ASP A 469 9.94 -17.37 5.85
N ALA A 470 11.13 -17.58 6.42
CA ALA A 470 12.42 -17.57 5.69
C ALA A 470 12.50 -18.59 4.54
N MET A 471 11.71 -19.65 4.61
CA MET A 471 11.43 -20.58 3.51
C MET A 471 9.93 -20.41 3.23
N PRO A 472 9.47 -19.55 2.30
CA PRO A 472 8.05 -19.22 2.22
C PRO A 472 7.16 -20.37 1.74
N SER A 473 7.65 -21.19 0.80
CA SER A 473 6.88 -22.28 0.19
C SER A 473 7.21 -23.66 0.79
N GLY A 474 6.26 -24.58 0.73
CA GLY A 474 6.55 -26.01 0.87
C GLY A 474 7.16 -26.60 -0.41
N TYR A 475 8.11 -27.52 -0.27
CA TYR A 475 8.83 -28.12 -1.41
C TYR A 475 8.63 -29.63 -1.51
N ILE A 476 8.27 -30.11 -2.70
CA ILE A 476 8.37 -31.53 -3.08
C ILE A 476 9.64 -31.65 -3.92
N VAL A 477 10.57 -32.50 -3.51
CA VAL A 477 11.82 -32.71 -4.22
C VAL A 477 11.93 -34.15 -4.72
N VAL A 478 12.32 -34.31 -5.97
CA VAL A 478 12.60 -35.60 -6.60
C VAL A 478 14.01 -35.53 -7.17
N ARG A 479 14.89 -36.42 -6.74
CA ARG A 479 16.17 -36.61 -7.42
C ARG A 479 16.03 -37.60 -8.58
N GLY A 480 16.43 -37.18 -9.78
CA GLY A 480 16.40 -37.96 -11.02
C GLY A 480 17.55 -37.60 -11.95
N ALA A 481 17.45 -37.94 -13.24
CA ALA A 481 18.52 -37.71 -14.24
C ALA A 481 18.41 -36.40 -15.06
N SER A 482 17.39 -35.56 -14.81
CA SER A 482 17.13 -34.26 -15.49
C SER A 482 16.54 -33.24 -14.53
N ASP A 483 16.83 -31.96 -14.76
CA ASP A 483 16.29 -30.88 -13.95
C ASP A 483 14.98 -30.37 -14.56
N LEU A 484 13.96 -30.21 -13.71
CA LEU A 484 12.65 -29.65 -14.07
C LEU A 484 12.05 -28.97 -12.84
N SER A 485 11.36 -27.85 -13.03
CA SER A 485 10.63 -27.19 -11.95
C SER A 485 9.18 -26.94 -12.33
N ILE A 486 8.26 -27.35 -11.46
CA ILE A 486 6.83 -27.02 -11.54
C ILE A 486 6.49 -26.16 -10.32
N LEU A 487 6.14 -24.92 -10.56
CA LEU A 487 6.16 -23.85 -9.59
C LEU A 487 4.74 -23.30 -9.40
N GLY A 488 4.13 -23.60 -8.25
CA GLY A 488 2.86 -23.00 -7.88
C GLY A 488 3.04 -21.50 -7.62
N SER A 489 2.26 -20.68 -8.33
CA SER A 489 2.18 -19.24 -8.12
C SER A 489 0.75 -18.85 -7.77
N HIS A 490 0.60 -17.78 -6.99
CA HIS A 490 -0.71 -17.25 -6.66
C HIS A 490 -0.57 -15.78 -6.25
N MET A 491 -1.42 -14.92 -6.83
CA MET A 491 -1.46 -13.49 -6.52
C MET A 491 -0.05 -12.85 -6.57
N TYR A 492 0.20 -11.88 -5.68
CA TYR A 492 1.39 -11.06 -5.53
C TYR A 492 1.40 -10.47 -4.13
N ASN A 493 2.53 -9.90 -3.72
CA ASN A 493 2.62 -9.13 -2.49
C ASN A 493 2.59 -7.62 -2.72
N SER A 494 2.50 -6.84 -1.65
CA SER A 494 2.38 -5.38 -1.73
C SER A 494 3.55 -4.73 -2.46
N SER A 495 4.78 -5.21 -2.26
CA SER A 495 5.96 -4.66 -2.95
C SER A 495 5.89 -4.88 -4.46
N GLN A 496 5.41 -6.04 -4.89
CA GLN A 496 5.19 -6.39 -6.30
C GLN A 496 4.05 -5.55 -6.90
N ALA A 497 2.98 -5.29 -6.14
CA ALA A 497 1.90 -4.40 -6.55
C ALA A 497 2.41 -2.97 -6.84
N MET A 498 3.19 -2.41 -5.92
CA MET A 498 3.82 -1.09 -6.08
C MET A 498 4.74 -1.05 -7.30
N GLU A 499 5.52 -2.10 -7.51
CA GLU A 499 6.45 -2.20 -8.63
C GLU A 499 5.74 -2.23 -9.99
N VAL A 500 4.62 -2.96 -10.10
CA VAL A 500 3.76 -2.92 -11.28
C VAL A 500 3.29 -1.49 -11.58
N LEU A 501 2.81 -0.76 -10.57
CA LEU A 501 2.38 0.62 -10.76
C LEU A 501 3.53 1.55 -11.13
N ARG A 502 4.73 1.33 -10.58
CA ARG A 502 5.94 2.08 -10.94
C ARG A 502 6.31 1.85 -12.42
N LEU A 503 6.26 0.60 -12.88
CA LEU A 503 6.55 0.26 -14.27
C LEU A 503 5.51 0.83 -15.24
N LEU A 504 4.23 0.84 -14.86
CA LEU A 504 3.16 1.50 -15.63
C LEU A 504 3.36 3.02 -15.67
N ALA A 505 3.63 3.65 -14.53
CA ALA A 505 3.86 5.08 -14.45
C ALA A 505 5.08 5.53 -15.27
N GLY A 506 6.12 4.69 -15.35
CA GLY A 506 7.30 4.89 -16.16
C GLY A 506 7.16 4.47 -17.63
N GLY A 507 5.98 4.01 -18.07
CA GLY A 507 5.75 3.58 -19.45
C GLY A 507 6.50 2.31 -19.88
N ARG A 508 7.01 1.52 -18.93
CA ARG A 508 7.67 0.23 -19.20
C ARG A 508 6.69 -0.91 -19.39
N LEU A 509 5.51 -0.79 -18.80
CA LEU A 509 4.36 -1.65 -19.07
C LEU A 509 3.25 -0.81 -19.68
N THR A 510 2.43 -1.43 -20.51
CA THR A 510 1.22 -0.83 -21.06
C THR A 510 0.00 -1.64 -20.62
N MET A 511 -1.11 -0.94 -20.38
CA MET A 511 -2.42 -1.59 -20.18
C MET A 511 -3.13 -1.74 -21.53
N GLU A 512 -4.02 -2.73 -21.63
CA GLU A 512 -4.90 -2.97 -22.78
C GLU A 512 -5.93 -1.83 -22.87
N GLN A 513 -5.61 -0.76 -23.61
CA GLN A 513 -6.10 0.58 -23.25
C GLN A 513 -7.15 1.22 -24.16
N ASP A 514 -7.31 0.73 -25.38
CA ASP A 514 -8.23 1.35 -26.35
C ASP A 514 -9.46 0.49 -26.66
N ASP A 515 -9.60 -0.65 -25.97
CA ASP A 515 -10.63 -1.65 -26.24
C ASP A 515 -11.25 -2.21 -24.95
N LEU A 516 -11.80 -1.33 -24.11
CA LEU A 516 -12.49 -1.72 -22.86
C LEU A 516 -14.00 -1.79 -23.04
N GLU A 517 -14.62 -2.84 -22.50
CA GLU A 517 -16.07 -2.91 -22.35
C GLU A 517 -16.49 -2.27 -21.02
N VAL A 518 -16.82 -0.98 -21.06
CA VAL A 518 -17.28 -0.22 -19.87
C VAL A 518 -18.77 -0.43 -19.66
N THR A 519 -19.16 -0.78 -18.44
CA THR A 519 -20.56 -1.02 -18.03
C THR A 519 -20.87 -0.39 -16.67
N THR A 520 -22.09 -0.55 -16.17
CA THR A 520 -22.50 -0.15 -14.81
C THR A 520 -22.43 -1.34 -13.85
N LEU A 521 -22.38 -1.08 -12.54
CA LEU A 521 -22.44 -2.14 -11.52
C LEU A 521 -23.61 -3.10 -11.73
N SER A 522 -24.80 -2.59 -12.09
CA SER A 522 -26.00 -3.39 -12.35
C SER A 522 -25.89 -4.38 -13.52
N LYS A 523 -25.03 -4.08 -14.49
CA LYS A 523 -24.80 -4.88 -15.71
C LYS A 523 -23.52 -5.72 -15.65
N LEU A 524 -22.76 -5.62 -14.55
CA LEU A 524 -21.59 -6.45 -14.31
C LEU A 524 -21.92 -7.96 -14.27
N PRO A 525 -23.08 -8.44 -13.76
CA PRO A 525 -23.45 -9.86 -13.83
C PRO A 525 -23.43 -10.43 -15.26
N GLU A 526 -23.95 -9.69 -16.24
CA GLU A 526 -24.01 -10.11 -17.65
C GLU A 526 -22.62 -10.15 -18.28
N LEU A 527 -21.76 -9.19 -17.92
CA LEU A 527 -20.36 -9.15 -18.34
C LEU A 527 -19.58 -10.34 -17.76
N GLN A 528 -19.82 -10.66 -16.48
CA GLN A 528 -19.22 -11.82 -15.83
C GLN A 528 -19.66 -13.14 -16.45
N GLN A 529 -20.94 -13.25 -16.83
CA GLN A 529 -21.45 -14.39 -17.57
C GLN A 529 -20.74 -14.56 -18.92
N ARG A 530 -20.53 -13.47 -19.68
CA ARG A 530 -19.79 -13.51 -20.95
C ARG A 530 -18.32 -13.91 -20.78
N MET A 531 -17.70 -13.48 -19.68
CA MET A 531 -16.34 -13.90 -19.33
C MET A 531 -16.29 -15.39 -19.01
N LEU A 532 -17.26 -15.93 -18.28
CA LEU A 532 -17.38 -17.36 -17.99
C LEU A 532 -17.58 -18.19 -19.27
N SER A 533 -18.43 -17.74 -20.20
CA SER A 533 -18.71 -18.45 -21.45
C SER A 533 -17.64 -18.24 -22.55
N GLY A 534 -16.63 -17.40 -22.31
CA GLY A 534 -15.62 -17.06 -23.32
C GLY A 534 -16.15 -16.25 -24.50
N THR A 535 -17.29 -15.56 -24.34
CA THR A 535 -17.97 -14.78 -25.40
C THR A 535 -17.81 -13.27 -25.21
N MET A 536 -16.76 -12.84 -24.52
CA MET A 536 -16.41 -11.43 -24.35
C MET A 536 -16.12 -10.77 -25.70
N ARG A 537 -16.71 -9.59 -25.94
CA ARG A 537 -16.51 -8.85 -27.19
C ARG A 537 -15.19 -8.10 -27.20
N LYS A 538 -14.81 -7.56 -26.05
CA LYS A 538 -13.57 -6.81 -25.83
C LYS A 538 -12.59 -7.62 -24.97
N PRO A 539 -11.27 -7.35 -25.04
CA PRO A 539 -10.27 -8.05 -24.24
C PRO A 539 -10.47 -7.97 -22.72
N LYS A 540 -10.99 -6.83 -22.25
CA LYS A 540 -11.24 -6.59 -20.82
C LYS A 540 -12.52 -5.76 -20.67
N GLY A 541 -13.25 -6.01 -19.59
CA GLY A 541 -14.39 -5.21 -19.19
C GLY A 541 -14.19 -4.58 -17.82
N VAL A 542 -15.06 -3.64 -17.46
CA VAL A 542 -14.98 -2.86 -16.22
C VAL A 542 -16.34 -2.25 -15.90
N ALA A 543 -16.70 -2.18 -14.62
CA ALA A 543 -17.94 -1.56 -14.18
C ALA A 543 -17.67 -0.24 -13.44
N LEU A 544 -18.37 0.81 -13.85
CA LEU A 544 -18.48 2.05 -13.08
C LEU A 544 -19.39 1.79 -11.87
N VAL A 545 -18.95 2.26 -10.70
CA VAL A 545 -19.65 2.10 -9.42
C VAL A 545 -20.17 3.44 -8.94
N GLN A 546 -19.26 4.39 -8.72
CA GLN A 546 -19.59 5.79 -8.38
C GLN A 546 -18.95 6.80 -9.34
N ALA A 547 -18.14 6.34 -10.29
CA ALA A 547 -17.79 7.15 -11.46
C ALA A 547 -19.07 7.51 -12.23
N ASP A 548 -19.30 8.80 -12.45
CA ASP A 548 -20.53 9.32 -13.04
C ASP A 548 -20.63 9.02 -14.54
N ARG A 549 -19.48 8.97 -15.22
CA ARG A 549 -19.38 8.67 -16.65
C ARG A 549 -17.98 8.15 -17.02
N PRO A 550 -17.83 7.42 -18.13
CA PRO A 550 -16.52 7.08 -18.68
C PRO A 550 -15.79 8.33 -19.19
N GLY A 551 -14.48 8.25 -19.30
CA GLY A 551 -13.65 9.31 -19.90
C GLY A 551 -13.19 10.40 -18.93
N ARG A 552 -13.80 10.50 -17.74
CA ARG A 552 -13.38 11.45 -16.71
C ARG A 552 -12.09 10.96 -16.04
N SER A 553 -11.08 11.81 -15.97
CA SER A 553 -9.78 11.48 -15.39
C SER A 553 -9.87 11.30 -13.88
N ILE A 554 -8.96 10.51 -13.32
CA ILE A 554 -8.87 10.29 -11.88
C ILE A 554 -8.57 11.61 -11.15
N SER A 555 -7.72 12.47 -11.72
CA SER A 555 -7.47 13.80 -11.18
C SER A 555 -8.74 14.68 -11.09
N GLU A 556 -9.68 14.55 -12.03
CA GLU A 556 -10.96 15.28 -11.96
C GLU A 556 -11.87 14.75 -10.85
N TYR A 557 -11.75 13.47 -10.45
CA TYR A 557 -12.45 12.92 -9.29
C TYR A 557 -11.78 13.34 -7.97
N GLU A 558 -10.44 13.37 -7.90
CA GLU A 558 -9.72 13.97 -6.77
C GLU A 558 -10.14 15.44 -6.62
N ASP A 559 -10.19 16.20 -7.72
CA ASP A 559 -10.61 17.61 -7.72
C ASP A 559 -12.07 17.78 -7.30
N PHE A 560 -12.97 16.90 -7.71
CA PHE A 560 -14.36 16.92 -7.23
C PHE A 560 -14.44 16.71 -5.71
N PHE A 561 -13.63 15.80 -5.17
CA PHE A 561 -13.61 15.55 -3.73
C PHE A 561 -12.95 16.69 -2.95
N LEU A 562 -11.90 17.32 -3.51
CA LEU A 562 -11.11 18.37 -2.88
C LEU A 562 -11.64 19.79 -3.14
N GLY A 563 -12.67 19.95 -3.97
CA GLY A 563 -13.27 21.24 -4.32
C GLY A 563 -12.71 21.90 -5.58
N GLU A 564 -13.49 22.86 -6.10
CA GLU A 564 -13.21 23.67 -7.29
C GLU A 564 -11.87 24.42 -7.12
N LYS A 565 -10.97 24.35 -8.10
CA LYS A 565 -9.73 25.14 -8.09
C LYS A 565 -10.04 26.56 -8.52
N LEU A 566 -9.95 27.52 -7.59
CA LEU A 566 -10.09 28.95 -7.91
C LEU A 566 -8.75 29.55 -8.33
N ARG A 567 -7.67 29.17 -7.62
CA ARG A 567 -6.32 29.70 -7.86
C ARG A 567 -5.29 28.57 -7.73
N VAL A 568 -4.39 28.46 -8.71
CA VAL A 568 -3.30 27.48 -8.70
C VAL A 568 -2.01 28.19 -8.30
N ALA A 569 -1.31 27.64 -7.29
CA ALA A 569 0.02 28.11 -6.94
C ALA A 569 1.05 27.69 -8.02
N ASP A 570 1.99 28.58 -8.28
CA ASP A 570 3.11 28.36 -9.18
C ASP A 570 4.32 29.16 -8.65
N PRO A 571 5.12 28.55 -7.76
CA PRO A 571 6.28 29.20 -7.15
C PRO A 571 7.30 29.70 -8.17
N ALA A 572 7.37 29.10 -9.36
CA ALA A 572 8.28 29.53 -10.43
C ALA A 572 7.84 30.85 -11.08
N GLN A 573 6.57 31.22 -10.93
CA GLN A 573 6.01 32.51 -11.39
C GLN A 573 5.65 33.43 -10.20
N ASN A 574 6.28 33.24 -9.04
CA ASN A 574 5.99 34.00 -7.81
C ASN A 574 4.51 33.96 -7.36
N ARG A 575 3.77 32.88 -7.67
CA ARG A 575 2.42 32.64 -7.15
C ARG A 575 2.49 31.60 -6.04
N PHE A 576 2.46 32.03 -4.80
CA PHE A 576 2.70 31.15 -3.64
C PHE A 576 1.42 30.70 -2.94
N ILE A 577 0.24 31.17 -3.36
CA ILE A 577 -1.05 30.79 -2.77
C ILE A 577 -1.90 30.00 -3.76
N GLY A 578 -2.26 28.77 -3.36
CA GLY A 578 -3.29 27.97 -4.02
C GLY A 578 -4.61 28.07 -3.27
N ILE A 579 -5.72 28.12 -3.98
CA ILE A 579 -7.07 28.23 -3.39
C ILE A 579 -7.98 27.19 -4.05
N ARG A 580 -8.59 26.36 -3.21
CA ARG A 580 -9.73 25.50 -3.58
C ARG A 580 -10.98 25.95 -2.85
N LEU A 581 -12.14 25.73 -3.45
CA LEU A 581 -13.44 26.03 -2.87
C LEU A 581 -14.25 24.75 -2.76
N MET A 582 -14.57 24.36 -1.52
CA MET A 582 -15.46 23.25 -1.20
C MET A 582 -16.79 23.85 -0.74
N ASP A 583 -17.75 23.93 -1.65
CA ASP A 583 -18.99 24.70 -1.51
C ASP A 583 -18.72 26.19 -1.22
N GLU A 584 -18.88 26.65 0.02
CA GLU A 584 -18.59 28.03 0.45
C GLU A 584 -17.36 28.09 1.39
N VAL A 585 -16.59 27.00 1.51
CA VAL A 585 -15.40 26.91 2.36
C VAL A 585 -14.14 26.99 1.49
N ALA A 586 -13.40 28.09 1.61
CA ALA A 586 -12.14 28.29 0.90
C ALA A 586 -10.99 27.59 1.62
N VAL A 587 -10.22 26.76 0.90
CA VAL A 587 -8.99 26.12 1.37
C VAL A 587 -7.80 26.82 0.72
N LEU A 588 -7.13 27.65 1.51
CA LEU A 588 -5.91 28.36 1.15
C LEU A 588 -4.68 27.52 1.52
N THR A 589 -3.88 27.19 0.51
CA THR A 589 -2.63 26.44 0.68
C THR A 589 -1.43 27.32 0.37
N LEU A 590 -0.60 27.58 1.38
CA LEU A 590 0.68 28.26 1.26
C LEU A 590 1.68 27.30 0.58
N THR A 591 2.25 27.71 -0.55
CA THR A 591 3.03 26.83 -1.44
C THR A 591 4.36 27.49 -1.79
N ARG A 592 5.36 27.25 -0.94
CA ARG A 592 6.78 27.55 -1.18
C ARG A 592 7.63 26.45 -0.50
N PRO A 593 7.42 25.16 -0.88
CA PRO A 593 7.91 24.02 -0.11
C PRO A 593 9.44 23.95 -0.01
N ASP A 594 10.17 24.43 -1.02
CA ASP A 594 11.64 24.44 -1.02
C ASP A 594 12.23 25.35 0.07
N ALA A 595 11.47 26.36 0.48
CA ALA A 595 11.80 27.25 1.60
C ALA A 595 10.96 26.94 2.85
N LEU A 596 10.37 25.74 2.95
CA LEU A 596 9.49 25.32 4.05
C LEU A 596 8.36 26.31 4.33
N ASN A 597 7.82 26.91 3.25
CA ASN A 597 6.78 27.93 3.29
C ASN A 597 7.15 29.19 4.12
N ALA A 598 8.45 29.53 4.20
CA ALA A 598 8.89 30.76 4.87
C ALA A 598 8.20 32.00 4.28
N LEU A 599 7.75 32.88 5.18
CA LEU A 599 6.98 34.10 4.88
C LEU A 599 7.89 35.16 4.27
N SER A 600 7.93 35.21 2.95
CA SER A 600 8.49 36.33 2.20
C SER A 600 7.45 37.44 2.01
N GLU A 601 7.92 38.64 1.67
CA GLU A 601 7.10 39.80 1.32
C GLU A 601 6.08 39.46 0.21
N ASP A 602 6.50 38.74 -0.83
CA ASP A 602 5.61 38.31 -1.91
C ASP A 602 4.47 37.39 -1.44
N LEU A 603 4.78 36.41 -0.56
CA LEU A 603 3.78 35.48 -0.04
C LEU A 603 2.80 36.21 0.89
N LEU A 604 3.30 37.08 1.76
CA LEU A 604 2.50 37.88 2.68
C LEU A 604 1.61 38.89 1.94
N SER A 605 2.12 39.51 0.87
CA SER A 605 1.34 40.43 0.04
C SER A 605 0.18 39.71 -0.67
N GLN A 606 0.42 38.47 -1.14
CA GLN A 606 -0.64 37.62 -1.67
C GLN A 606 -1.67 37.22 -0.60
N LEU A 607 -1.22 36.87 0.61
CA LEU A 607 -2.12 36.56 1.73
C LEU A 607 -2.97 37.77 2.09
N ALA A 608 -2.36 38.96 2.16
CA ALA A 608 -3.05 40.21 2.41
C ALA A 608 -4.12 40.50 1.34
N SER A 609 -3.84 40.20 0.07
CA SER A 609 -4.83 40.35 -1.00
C SER A 609 -6.04 39.44 -0.78
N VAL A 610 -5.81 38.17 -0.43
CA VAL A 610 -6.88 37.19 -0.19
C VAL A 610 -7.73 37.60 1.02
N VAL A 611 -7.09 37.99 2.12
CA VAL A 611 -7.79 38.43 3.34
C VAL A 611 -8.64 39.68 3.06
N ARG A 612 -8.09 40.66 2.35
CA ARG A 612 -8.82 41.88 1.99
C ARG A 612 -10.00 41.60 1.06
N GLU A 613 -9.84 40.72 0.08
CA GLU A 613 -10.93 40.33 -0.83
C GLU A 613 -12.10 39.68 -0.07
N ILE A 614 -11.81 38.75 0.85
CA ILE A 614 -12.85 38.15 1.71
C ILE A 614 -13.50 39.21 2.60
N ARG A 615 -12.70 40.08 3.24
CA ARG A 615 -13.20 41.12 4.15
C ARG A 615 -14.13 42.12 3.44
N ASP A 616 -13.69 42.60 2.28
CA ASP A 616 -14.32 43.74 1.60
C ASP A 616 -15.47 43.27 0.69
N LEU A 617 -15.36 42.08 0.08
CA LEU A 617 -16.32 41.58 -0.91
C LEU A 617 -17.08 40.31 -0.47
N GLY A 618 -16.60 39.57 0.53
CA GLY A 618 -17.18 38.28 0.91
C GLY A 618 -16.96 37.18 -0.12
N THR A 619 -16.04 37.39 -1.07
CA THR A 619 -15.79 36.48 -2.19
C THR A 619 -14.30 36.22 -2.41
N LEU A 620 -13.98 35.16 -3.15
CA LEU A 620 -12.69 34.96 -3.80
C LEU A 620 -12.90 34.59 -5.27
N GLU A 621 -12.25 35.30 -6.18
CA GLU A 621 -12.40 35.10 -7.63
C GLU A 621 -13.89 35.15 -8.06
N GLY A 622 -14.68 36.03 -7.42
CA GLY A 622 -16.11 36.20 -7.65
C GLY A 622 -17.01 35.10 -7.08
N LYS A 623 -16.48 34.13 -6.33
CA LYS A 623 -17.25 33.07 -5.66
C LYS A 623 -17.47 33.39 -4.17
N PRO A 624 -18.65 33.14 -3.59
CA PRO A 624 -18.91 33.42 -2.18
C PRO A 624 -18.04 32.58 -1.25
N VAL A 625 -17.52 33.20 -0.19
CA VAL A 625 -16.70 32.55 0.84
C VAL A 625 -17.31 32.80 2.21
N ARG A 626 -17.71 31.72 2.89
CA ARG A 626 -18.32 31.75 4.22
C ARG A 626 -17.37 31.25 5.31
N ALA A 627 -16.28 30.57 4.96
CA ALA A 627 -15.23 30.15 5.87
C ALA A 627 -13.89 30.02 5.13
N LEU A 628 -12.78 30.21 5.85
CA LEU A 628 -11.42 30.09 5.33
C LEU A 628 -10.64 29.03 6.13
N ILE A 629 -10.02 28.11 5.42
CA ILE A 629 -9.05 27.16 5.95
C ILE A 629 -7.68 27.57 5.43
N VAL A 630 -6.69 27.67 6.31
CA VAL A 630 -5.30 27.98 5.97
C VAL A 630 -4.45 26.75 6.27
N THR A 631 -3.64 26.29 5.31
CA THR A 631 -2.68 25.20 5.49
C THR A 631 -1.43 25.41 4.64
N GLY A 632 -0.40 24.59 4.83
CA GLY A 632 0.85 24.64 4.07
C GLY A 632 1.08 23.40 3.22
N ALA A 633 1.69 23.57 2.04
CA ALA A 633 2.11 22.47 1.20
C ALA A 633 3.41 21.83 1.71
N GLY A 634 3.56 20.53 1.52
CA GLY A 634 4.80 19.82 1.84
C GLY A 634 4.94 19.48 3.32
N ARG A 635 6.14 19.68 3.88
CA ARG A 635 6.51 19.26 5.25
C ARG A 635 6.27 20.33 6.32
N SER A 636 5.68 21.46 5.97
CA SER A 636 5.56 22.60 6.88
C SER A 636 4.26 23.34 6.64
N PHE A 637 3.63 23.79 7.72
CA PHE A 637 2.64 24.85 7.63
C PHE A 637 3.36 26.12 7.16
N VAL A 638 4.27 26.64 8.00
CA VAL A 638 5.17 27.77 7.75
C VAL A 638 6.35 27.68 8.72
N ALA A 639 7.58 27.65 8.23
CA ALA A 639 8.78 27.51 9.07
C ALA A 639 9.31 28.83 9.69
N GLY A 640 8.69 29.97 9.39
CA GLY A 640 9.05 31.28 9.95
C GLY A 640 9.05 32.39 8.91
N ALA A 641 9.64 33.54 9.28
CA ALA A 641 9.91 34.63 8.35
C ALA A 641 11.08 34.29 7.41
N ASP A 642 11.09 34.86 6.20
CA ASP A 642 12.26 34.79 5.33
C ASP A 642 13.35 35.74 5.86
N VAL A 643 14.24 35.22 6.71
CA VAL A 643 15.23 36.02 7.43
C VAL A 643 16.22 36.79 6.54
N LYS A 644 16.31 36.43 5.25
CA LYS A 644 17.09 37.19 4.26
C LYS A 644 16.57 38.61 4.08
N GLU A 645 15.29 38.85 4.38
CA GLU A 645 14.66 40.16 4.25
C GLU A 645 15.12 41.15 5.34
N PHE A 646 15.85 40.70 6.36
CA PHE A 646 16.31 41.56 7.46
C PHE A 646 17.78 41.97 7.33
N LEU A 647 18.54 41.33 6.44
CA LEU A 647 19.97 41.57 6.30
C LEU A 647 20.27 43.00 5.83
N ALA A 648 21.20 43.66 6.52
CA ALA A 648 21.70 44.98 6.20
C ALA A 648 20.61 46.08 6.05
N LYS A 649 19.43 45.87 6.65
CA LYS A 649 18.36 46.88 6.70
C LYS A 649 18.40 47.64 8.02
N PRO A 650 18.07 48.95 8.01
CA PRO A 650 17.93 49.72 9.24
C PRO A 650 16.73 49.23 10.06
N GLY A 651 16.80 49.40 11.38
CA GLY A 651 15.77 48.92 12.32
C GLY A 651 14.37 49.44 12.01
N GLU A 652 14.23 50.69 11.56
CA GLU A 652 12.93 51.26 11.17
C GLU A 652 12.32 50.55 9.96
N ALA A 653 13.14 50.12 9.00
CA ALA A 653 12.66 49.39 7.83
C ALA A 653 12.20 47.97 8.21
N ILE A 654 12.93 47.30 9.10
CA ILE A 654 12.54 45.98 9.63
C ILE A 654 11.27 46.09 10.47
N ALA A 655 11.17 47.11 11.34
CA ALA A 655 9.97 47.36 12.14
C ALA A 655 8.75 47.67 11.26
N SER A 656 8.93 48.47 10.21
CA SER A 656 7.86 48.75 9.24
C SER A 656 7.38 47.49 8.51
N LEU A 657 8.31 46.60 8.12
CA LEU A 657 7.98 45.31 7.53
C LEU A 657 7.19 44.43 8.53
N ALA A 658 7.66 44.31 9.76
CA ALA A 658 6.98 43.55 10.81
C ALA A 658 5.58 44.12 11.10
N ALA A 659 5.42 45.44 11.17
CA ALA A 659 4.13 46.09 11.36
C ALA A 659 3.14 45.78 10.22
N ARG A 660 3.60 45.76 8.96
CA ARG A 660 2.75 45.32 7.82
C ARG A 660 2.31 43.87 7.98
N ASN A 661 3.21 42.98 8.38
CA ASN A 661 2.91 41.56 8.54
C ASN A 661 1.92 41.31 9.70
N ILE A 662 2.09 42.01 10.83
CA ILE A 662 1.14 42.04 11.94
C ILE A 662 -0.23 42.53 11.48
N ALA A 663 -0.28 43.54 10.61
CA ALA A 663 -1.55 44.06 10.09
C ALA A 663 -2.29 42.98 9.31
N VAL A 664 -1.62 42.23 8.43
CA VAL A 664 -2.22 41.10 7.68
C VAL A 664 -2.76 40.04 8.64
N PHE A 665 -2.01 39.68 9.67
CA PHE A 665 -2.43 38.70 10.67
C PHE A 665 -3.63 39.18 11.49
N SER A 666 -3.67 40.46 11.83
CA SER A 666 -4.78 41.08 12.55
C SER A 666 -6.01 41.22 11.66
N GLU A 667 -5.85 41.48 10.35
CA GLU A 667 -6.96 41.46 9.40
C GLU A 667 -7.55 40.05 9.26
N LEU A 668 -6.70 39.01 9.19
CA LEU A 668 -7.12 37.61 9.17
C LEU A 668 -7.91 37.25 10.45
N GLU A 669 -7.40 37.65 11.61
CA GLU A 669 -8.03 37.42 12.93
C GLU A 669 -9.35 38.16 13.12
N ASN A 670 -9.58 39.25 12.38
CA ASN A 670 -10.80 40.05 12.45
C ASN A 670 -11.80 39.74 11.32
N LEU A 671 -11.54 38.73 10.49
CA LEU A 671 -12.51 38.28 9.50
C LEU A 671 -13.81 37.85 10.19
N THR A 672 -14.94 38.21 9.60
CA THR A 672 -16.27 37.85 10.12
C THR A 672 -16.63 36.39 9.85
N VAL A 673 -15.92 35.76 8.90
CA VAL A 673 -16.03 34.34 8.57
C VAL A 673 -15.10 33.49 9.46
N PRO A 674 -15.44 32.23 9.78
CA PRO A 674 -14.54 31.32 10.49
C PRO A 674 -13.21 31.14 9.76
N VAL A 675 -12.09 31.25 10.49
CA VAL A 675 -10.75 30.98 9.99
C VAL A 675 -10.17 29.80 10.76
N ILE A 676 -9.84 28.71 10.06
CA ILE A 676 -9.30 27.48 10.65
C ILE A 676 -7.89 27.26 10.11
N ALA A 677 -6.89 27.18 10.98
CA ALA A 677 -5.55 26.75 10.60
C ALA A 677 -5.43 25.22 10.73
N VAL A 678 -5.00 24.55 9.66
CA VAL A 678 -4.60 23.14 9.68
C VAL A 678 -3.08 23.09 9.65
N VAL A 679 -2.49 22.81 10.81
CA VAL A 679 -1.05 22.76 11.04
C VAL A 679 -0.57 21.31 10.91
N ASP A 680 -0.13 20.94 9.70
CA ASP A 680 0.45 19.65 9.37
C ASP A 680 1.94 19.83 9.02
N GLY A 681 2.81 19.75 10.03
CA GLY A 681 4.25 20.05 9.92
C GLY A 681 4.71 21.22 10.79
N PHE A 682 5.87 21.80 10.46
CA PHE A 682 6.44 22.94 11.19
C PHE A 682 5.56 24.20 11.10
N ALA A 683 5.22 24.78 12.25
CA ALA A 683 4.68 26.14 12.42
C ALA A 683 5.59 26.88 13.41
N LEU A 684 6.64 27.49 12.91
CA LEU A 684 7.71 28.07 13.73
C LEU A 684 7.78 29.59 13.52
N GLY A 685 8.04 30.33 14.59
CA GLY A 685 8.18 31.78 14.56
C GLY A 685 6.96 32.46 13.94
N GLY A 686 7.20 33.28 12.91
CA GLY A 686 6.16 33.85 12.02
C GLY A 686 5.07 32.87 11.57
N GLY A 687 5.39 31.58 11.40
CA GLY A 687 4.41 30.55 11.08
C GLY A 687 3.47 30.21 12.23
N ASN A 688 4.00 30.13 13.46
CA ASN A 688 3.18 29.98 14.65
C ASN A 688 2.34 31.25 14.89
N GLU A 689 2.92 32.43 14.63
CA GLU A 689 2.22 33.72 14.74
C GLU A 689 1.03 33.80 13.76
N LEU A 690 1.18 33.30 12.53
CA LEU A 690 0.08 33.15 11.58
C LEU A 690 -0.97 32.15 12.08
N ALA A 691 -0.55 30.96 12.54
CA ALA A 691 -1.48 29.94 13.05
C ALA A 691 -2.29 30.44 14.26
N MET A 692 -1.63 31.14 15.19
CA MET A 692 -2.26 31.79 16.35
C MET A 692 -3.21 32.92 15.97
N SER A 693 -3.20 33.40 14.72
CA SER A 693 -4.12 34.43 14.24
C SER A 693 -5.44 33.84 13.73
N ALA A 694 -5.50 32.54 13.41
CA ALA A 694 -6.75 31.86 13.07
C ALA A 694 -7.72 31.75 14.26
N HIS A 695 -9.01 31.57 14.00
CA HIS A 695 -10.05 31.39 15.04
C HIS A 695 -9.96 30.00 15.69
N TYR A 696 -9.54 28.99 14.93
CA TYR A 696 -9.38 27.61 15.40
C TYR A 696 -8.13 26.96 14.78
N ARG A 697 -7.45 26.09 15.51
CA ARG A 697 -6.22 25.40 15.09
C ARG A 697 -6.39 23.89 15.24
N ILE A 698 -6.29 23.19 14.13
CA ILE A 698 -6.18 21.73 14.07
C ILE A 698 -4.72 21.38 13.86
N VAL A 699 -4.18 20.53 14.72
CA VAL A 699 -2.80 20.04 14.66
C VAL A 699 -2.75 18.54 14.41
N THR A 700 -1.70 18.08 13.75
CA THR A 700 -1.49 16.66 13.41
C THR A 700 -0.31 16.08 14.18
N GLU A 701 -0.11 14.77 14.05
CA GLU A 701 1.09 14.06 14.53
C GLU A 701 2.40 14.60 13.94
N ASN A 702 2.34 15.34 12.81
CA ASN A 702 3.52 15.96 12.19
C ASN A 702 3.76 17.39 12.71
N ALA A 703 2.86 17.94 13.52
CA ALA A 703 2.91 19.33 13.94
C ALA A 703 4.06 19.59 14.93
N SER A 704 4.77 20.69 14.72
CA SER A 704 5.77 21.21 15.66
C SER A 704 5.63 22.73 15.72
N LEU A 705 5.17 23.25 16.86
CA LEU A 705 4.82 24.65 17.06
C LEU A 705 5.80 25.33 18.01
N GLY A 706 6.31 26.52 17.68
CA GLY A 706 7.30 27.18 18.54
C GLY A 706 7.68 28.60 18.14
N GLN A 707 8.48 29.25 18.98
CA GLN A 707 9.05 30.59 18.77
C GLN A 707 10.58 30.55 18.85
N PRO A 708 11.27 29.96 17.85
CA PRO A 708 12.71 29.70 17.91
C PRO A 708 13.59 30.92 17.61
N GLU A 709 13.04 32.11 17.42
CA GLU A 709 13.74 33.34 17.02
C GLU A 709 14.95 33.66 17.88
N VAL A 710 14.86 33.41 19.20
CA VAL A 710 15.99 33.62 20.12
C VAL A 710 17.23 32.84 19.68
N LYS A 711 17.08 31.68 19.02
CA LYS A 711 18.21 30.88 18.52
C LYS A 711 19.05 31.62 17.46
N LEU A 712 18.46 32.61 16.80
CA LEU A 712 19.07 33.52 15.82
C LEU A 712 19.49 34.86 16.45
N GLY A 713 19.38 35.03 17.76
CA GLY A 713 19.64 36.30 18.44
C GLY A 713 18.58 37.38 18.16
N ILE A 714 17.40 36.98 17.67
CA ILE A 714 16.26 37.88 17.42
C ILE A 714 15.05 37.47 18.27
N ILE A 715 13.94 38.21 18.17
CA ILE A 715 12.71 37.95 18.94
C ILE A 715 11.52 37.67 18.02
N PRO A 716 10.42 37.07 18.49
CA PRO A 716 9.18 37.02 17.73
C PRO A 716 8.70 38.44 17.42
N GLY A 717 8.41 38.69 16.14
CA GLY A 717 8.18 40.04 15.63
C GLY A 717 6.81 40.26 14.99
N TYR A 718 6.03 39.19 14.75
CA TYR A 718 4.71 39.27 14.10
C TYR A 718 3.54 39.08 15.08
N GLY A 719 3.75 39.46 16.34
CA GLY A 719 2.73 39.48 17.40
C GLY A 719 2.73 38.27 18.33
N GLY A 720 3.74 37.41 18.25
CA GLY A 720 3.89 36.20 19.05
C GLY A 720 4.06 36.48 20.53
N LEU A 721 4.73 37.58 20.89
CA LEU A 721 4.89 38.01 22.29
C LEU A 721 3.58 38.55 22.88
N GLN A 722 2.57 38.77 22.05
CA GLN A 722 1.22 39.13 22.50
C GLN A 722 0.25 37.96 22.49
N ARG A 723 0.19 37.18 21.39
CA ARG A 723 -0.77 36.09 21.23
C ARG A 723 -0.42 34.86 22.06
N LEU A 724 0.84 34.43 22.04
CA LEU A 724 1.27 33.21 22.73
C LEU A 724 1.01 33.24 24.25
N PRO A 725 1.44 34.26 25.01
CA PRO A 725 1.22 34.26 26.46
C PRO A 725 -0.26 34.34 26.85
N ARG A 726 -1.11 34.88 25.98
CA ARG A 726 -2.57 34.89 26.20
C ARG A 726 -3.20 33.52 25.93
N LEU A 727 -2.63 32.71 25.04
CA LEU A 727 -3.09 31.34 24.78
C LEU A 727 -2.60 30.33 25.83
N VAL A 728 -1.29 30.28 26.07
CA VAL A 728 -0.65 29.21 26.88
C VAL A 728 -0.26 29.67 28.29
N GLY A 729 -0.54 30.92 28.63
CA GLY A 729 -0.08 31.56 29.85
C GLY A 729 1.35 32.12 29.75
N PRO A 730 1.69 33.13 30.57
CA PRO A 730 2.96 33.86 30.47
C PRO A 730 4.19 32.99 30.75
N TRP A 731 4.09 32.01 31.67
CA TRP A 731 5.21 31.13 32.01
C TRP A 731 5.63 30.22 30.84
N LYS A 732 4.67 29.46 30.29
CA LYS A 732 4.94 28.56 29.16
C LYS A 732 5.38 29.34 27.93
N ALA A 733 4.76 30.48 27.65
CA ALA A 733 5.15 31.36 26.56
C ALA A 733 6.58 31.88 26.71
N ALA A 734 6.97 32.32 27.91
CA ALA A 734 8.34 32.76 28.18
C ALA A 734 9.34 31.63 27.90
N GLY A 735 9.07 30.40 28.35
CA GLY A 735 9.92 29.25 28.05
C GLY A 735 10.08 28.99 26.54
N MET A 736 8.96 29.00 25.80
CA MET A 736 8.98 28.79 24.34
C MET A 736 9.75 29.90 23.61
N CYS A 737 9.57 31.17 23.99
CA CYS A 737 10.25 32.30 23.33
C CYS A 737 11.71 32.46 23.73
N ILE A 738 12.11 32.07 24.95
CA ILE A 738 13.43 32.38 25.51
C ILE A 738 14.39 31.20 25.40
N ASN A 739 13.89 29.97 25.46
CA ASN A 739 14.68 28.77 25.15
C ASN A 739 14.58 28.42 23.65
N GLY A 740 13.57 28.92 22.94
CA GLY A 740 13.32 28.61 21.53
C GLY A 740 12.87 27.17 21.31
N GLU A 741 12.22 26.57 22.30
CA GLU A 741 11.72 25.20 22.28
C GLU A 741 10.37 25.13 21.56
N SER A 742 10.16 24.04 20.81
CA SER A 742 8.90 23.73 20.14
C SER A 742 8.16 22.62 20.88
N VAL A 743 6.84 22.62 20.76
CA VAL A 743 5.93 21.59 21.27
C VAL A 743 5.35 20.79 20.11
N ASP A 744 5.04 19.52 20.34
CA ASP A 744 4.35 18.69 19.34
C ASP A 744 2.84 18.99 19.29
N GLY A 745 2.11 18.36 18.36
CA GLY A 745 0.68 18.56 18.21
C GLY A 745 -0.16 18.18 19.43
N HIS A 746 0.21 17.13 20.18
CA HIS A 746 -0.53 16.74 21.38
C HIS A 746 -0.31 17.76 22.50
N GLU A 747 0.94 18.09 22.79
CA GLU A 747 1.28 19.08 23.81
C GLU A 747 0.70 20.45 23.46
N ALA A 748 0.64 20.83 22.18
CA ALA A 748 0.01 22.08 21.75
C ALA A 748 -1.47 22.14 22.13
N VAL A 749 -2.22 21.04 22.05
CA VAL A 749 -3.62 20.98 22.51
C VAL A 749 -3.67 21.06 24.03
N ASP A 750 -2.82 20.32 24.73
CA ASP A 750 -2.81 20.25 26.20
C ASP A 750 -2.55 21.62 26.85
N ILE A 751 -1.66 22.42 26.26
CA ILE A 751 -1.32 23.76 26.77
C ILE A 751 -2.24 24.88 26.25
N GLY A 752 -3.22 24.55 25.41
CA GLY A 752 -4.15 25.53 24.81
C GLY A 752 -3.58 26.34 23.64
N LEU A 753 -2.46 25.94 23.06
CA LEU A 753 -1.91 26.54 21.83
C LEU A 753 -2.71 26.14 20.60
N ALA A 754 -3.24 24.91 20.56
CA ALA A 754 -4.11 24.39 19.53
C ALA A 754 -5.45 23.91 20.14
N ASP A 755 -6.48 23.79 19.30
CA ASP A 755 -7.84 23.50 19.77
C ASP A 755 -8.22 22.03 19.58
N GLU A 756 -7.64 21.35 18.58
CA GLU A 756 -7.99 19.97 18.24
C GLU A 756 -6.81 19.23 17.62
N PHE A 757 -6.59 18.00 18.08
CA PHE A 757 -5.67 17.07 17.43
C PHE A 757 -6.46 16.22 16.42
N CYS A 758 -5.98 16.16 15.18
CA CYS A 758 -6.54 15.32 14.13
C CYS A 758 -5.42 14.70 13.28
N PRO A 759 -5.48 13.39 12.99
CA PRO A 759 -4.51 12.73 12.12
C PRO A 759 -4.33 13.43 10.77
N SER A 760 -3.10 13.49 10.27
CA SER A 760 -2.76 14.13 8.98
C SER A 760 -3.60 13.61 7.82
N ALA A 761 -3.94 12.32 7.84
CA ALA A 761 -4.76 11.67 6.82
C ALA A 761 -6.17 12.30 6.65
N THR A 762 -6.73 12.93 7.69
CA THR A 762 -8.10 13.45 7.70
C THR A 762 -8.22 14.92 8.13
N ALA A 763 -7.15 15.56 8.61
CA ALA A 763 -7.17 16.89 9.20
C ALA A 763 -7.83 17.97 8.31
N LEU A 764 -7.54 17.98 7.00
CA LEU A 764 -8.16 18.94 6.09
C LEU A 764 -9.68 18.70 5.94
N HIS A 765 -10.09 17.45 5.75
CA HIS A 765 -11.51 17.09 5.67
C HIS A 765 -12.24 17.41 6.98
N ARG A 766 -11.58 17.18 8.12
CA ARG A 766 -12.10 17.57 9.44
C ARG A 766 -12.29 19.09 9.55
N ALA A 767 -11.36 19.89 9.03
CA ALA A 767 -11.47 21.34 9.00
C ALA A 767 -12.67 21.82 8.16
N VAL A 768 -12.90 21.20 6.98
CA VAL A 768 -14.06 21.50 6.13
C VAL A 768 -15.36 21.17 6.86
N ARG A 769 -15.43 19.99 7.49
CA ARG A 769 -16.59 19.61 8.30
C ARG A 769 -16.80 20.54 9.49
N LEU A 770 -15.73 20.97 10.17
CA LEU A 770 -15.80 21.93 11.26
C LEU A 770 -16.37 23.27 10.77
N ALA A 771 -15.91 23.77 9.62
CA ALA A 771 -16.47 24.96 8.99
C ALA A 771 -17.97 24.79 8.74
N GLN A 772 -18.40 23.66 8.17
CA GLN A 772 -19.83 23.37 7.95
C GLN A 772 -20.64 23.28 9.26
N GLU A 773 -20.08 22.71 10.33
CA GLU A 773 -20.70 22.67 11.67
C GLU A 773 -20.90 24.07 12.24
N VAL A 774 -19.94 24.97 12.02
CA VAL A 774 -20.04 26.38 12.44
C VAL A 774 -21.05 27.15 11.59
N LEU A 775 -21.03 26.95 10.26
CA LEU A 775 -21.96 27.59 9.34
C LEU A 775 -23.42 27.14 9.50
N SER A 776 -23.65 25.98 10.13
CA SER A 776 -24.96 25.46 10.48
C SER A 776 -25.34 25.71 11.94
N GLU A 777 -24.58 26.54 12.66
CA GLU A 777 -24.78 26.90 14.07
C GLU A 777 -24.76 25.71 15.05
N ARG A 778 -24.27 24.54 14.62
CA ARG A 778 -24.10 23.35 15.47
C ARG A 778 -22.90 23.48 16.40
N LYS A 779 -21.93 24.33 16.05
CA LYS A 779 -20.77 24.69 16.86
C LYS A 779 -20.53 26.19 16.77
N SER A 780 -20.13 26.81 17.87
CA SER A 780 -19.71 28.21 17.88
C SER A 780 -18.20 28.28 18.12
N LEU A 781 -17.50 29.17 17.41
CA LEU A 781 -16.10 29.48 17.68
C LEU A 781 -16.05 30.74 18.53
N ALA A 782 -15.36 30.68 19.68
CA ALA A 782 -15.21 31.83 20.54
C ALA A 782 -14.38 32.93 19.85
N ARG A 783 -14.86 34.17 19.93
CA ARG A 783 -14.03 35.32 19.58
C ARG A 783 -12.93 35.50 20.62
N LYS A 784 -11.76 35.93 20.17
CA LYS A 784 -10.60 36.12 21.03
C LYS A 784 -10.69 37.45 21.75
N GLU A 785 -10.88 37.38 23.06
CA GLU A 785 -10.88 38.53 23.96
C GLU A 785 -9.48 38.68 24.58
N TRP A 786 -8.54 39.21 23.78
CA TRP A 786 -7.11 39.26 24.15
C TRP A 786 -6.83 40.09 25.39
N ASP A 787 -7.45 41.26 25.54
CA ASP A 787 -7.25 42.12 26.71
C ASP A 787 -7.94 41.58 27.95
N GLY A 788 -9.13 40.99 27.82
CA GLY A 788 -9.80 40.30 28.92
C GLY A 788 -8.98 39.11 29.44
N THR A 789 -8.34 38.37 28.53
CA THR A 789 -7.43 37.26 28.90
C THR A 789 -6.15 37.78 29.55
N GLY A 790 -5.55 38.83 28.99
CA GLY A 790 -4.38 39.48 29.57
C GLY A 790 -4.65 40.00 31.00
N ALA A 791 -5.82 40.61 31.23
CA ALA A 791 -6.23 41.08 32.54
C ALA A 791 -6.30 39.94 33.58
N ARG A 792 -6.83 38.78 33.21
CA ARG A 792 -6.88 37.58 34.09
C ARG A 792 -5.50 37.00 34.37
N GLN A 793 -4.53 37.20 33.50
CA GLN A 793 -3.18 36.64 33.60
C GLN A 793 -2.17 37.60 34.27
N LYS A 794 -2.56 38.81 34.67
CA LYS A 794 -1.65 39.80 35.28
C LYS A 794 -0.90 39.28 36.50
N GLU A 795 -1.54 38.49 37.36
CA GLU A 795 -0.89 37.91 38.53
C GLU A 795 0.17 36.86 38.13
N ALA A 796 -0.16 35.98 37.18
CA ALA A 796 0.79 35.01 36.65
C ALA A 796 1.99 35.69 35.99
N LEU A 797 1.76 36.78 35.26
CA LEU A 797 2.82 37.61 34.71
C LEU A 797 3.70 38.22 35.82
N ALA A 798 3.10 38.80 36.86
CA ALA A 798 3.85 39.37 37.98
C ALA A 798 4.74 38.31 38.66
N ARG A 799 4.23 37.09 38.86
CA ARG A 799 4.99 35.95 39.40
C ARG A 799 6.15 35.56 38.50
N LEU A 800 5.95 35.47 37.17
CA LEU A 800 7.03 35.25 36.21
C LEU A 800 8.14 36.30 36.37
N PHE A 801 7.77 37.58 36.40
CA PHE A 801 8.75 38.67 36.51
C PHE A 801 9.43 38.74 37.87
N ALA A 802 8.87 38.17 38.93
CA ALA A 802 9.52 38.11 40.24
C ALA A 802 10.61 37.04 40.35
N ARG A 803 10.74 36.12 39.38
CA ARG A 803 11.69 35.01 39.45
C ARG A 803 13.14 35.48 39.29
N PRO A 804 14.10 34.96 40.09
CA PRO A 804 15.51 35.34 40.00
C PRO A 804 16.11 35.18 38.61
N GLU A 805 15.77 34.11 37.89
CA GLU A 805 16.26 33.82 36.54
C GLU A 805 15.78 34.86 35.52
N VAL A 806 14.56 35.36 35.70
CA VAL A 806 13.99 36.41 34.86
C VAL A 806 14.64 37.75 35.17
N GLN A 807 14.90 38.06 36.45
CA GLN A 807 15.62 39.27 36.87
C GLN A 807 17.08 39.28 36.37
N ASP A 808 17.75 38.13 36.41
CA ASP A 808 19.08 37.93 35.83
C ASP A 808 19.09 38.18 34.32
N LEU A 809 18.09 37.64 33.60
CA LEU A 809 17.95 37.87 32.16
C LEU A 809 17.68 39.33 31.83
N LEU A 810 16.77 40.00 32.58
CA LEU A 810 16.45 41.42 32.40
C LEU A 810 17.64 42.36 32.62
N SER A 811 18.64 41.89 33.38
CA SER A 811 19.90 42.58 33.66
C SER A 811 21.01 42.28 32.65
N ALA A 812 20.77 41.43 31.65
CA ALA A 812 21.77 41.07 30.65
C ALA A 812 22.24 42.30 29.82
N PRO A 813 23.56 42.45 29.58
CA PRO A 813 24.10 43.51 28.75
C PRO A 813 23.75 43.29 27.27
N GLU A 814 23.66 44.38 26.51
CA GLU A 814 23.56 44.31 25.05
C GLU A 814 24.97 44.08 24.46
N PRO A 815 25.18 43.09 23.58
CA PRO A 815 26.46 42.90 22.92
C PRO A 815 26.77 44.05 21.97
N ASP A 816 27.96 44.62 22.08
CA ASP A 816 28.49 45.54 21.07
C ASP A 816 29.00 44.78 19.83
N ALA A 817 29.58 45.49 18.86
CA ALA A 817 30.09 44.87 17.63
C ALA A 817 31.20 43.83 17.89
N ALA A 818 31.99 43.98 18.96
CA ALA A 818 33.03 43.03 19.33
C ALA A 818 32.44 41.77 20.00
N GLY A 819 31.36 41.93 20.78
CA GLY A 819 30.63 40.85 21.45
C GLY A 819 29.57 40.15 20.62
N ALA A 820 29.22 40.66 19.43
CA ALA A 820 28.14 40.15 18.58
C ALA A 820 28.26 38.65 18.24
N GLY A 821 29.49 38.14 18.13
CA GLY A 821 29.78 36.74 17.82
C GLY A 821 29.58 35.74 18.96
N ASP A 822 29.23 36.18 20.19
CA ASP A 822 28.91 35.32 21.33
C ASP A 822 27.42 34.95 21.32
N LEU A 823 27.14 33.66 21.12
CA LEU A 823 25.77 33.14 21.03
C LEU A 823 25.01 33.29 22.34
N ARG A 824 25.68 33.06 23.48
CA ARG A 824 25.02 33.12 24.78
C ARG A 824 24.64 34.56 25.11
N ALA A 825 25.52 35.51 24.82
CA ALA A 825 25.25 36.93 24.99
C ALA A 825 24.09 37.39 24.08
N ALA A 826 24.12 37.03 22.79
CA ALA A 826 23.05 37.35 21.85
C ALA A 826 21.68 36.78 22.27
N ARG A 827 21.64 35.51 22.68
CA ARG A 827 20.40 34.86 23.15
C ARG A 827 19.85 35.50 24.43
N ARG A 828 20.72 35.89 25.37
CA ARG A 828 20.30 36.56 26.61
C ARG A 828 19.74 37.96 26.33
N ALA A 829 20.36 38.72 25.45
CA ALA A 829 19.86 40.03 25.00
C ALA A 829 18.50 39.93 24.30
N ALA A 830 18.34 38.97 23.37
CA ALA A 830 17.06 38.69 22.72
C ALA A 830 15.99 38.25 23.74
N GLY A 831 16.33 37.36 24.68
CA GLY A 831 15.41 36.92 25.73
C GLY A 831 14.94 38.07 26.64
N LYS A 832 15.84 38.99 27.00
CA LYS A 832 15.51 40.23 27.72
C LYS A 832 14.55 41.12 26.92
N ALA A 833 14.81 41.31 25.62
CA ALA A 833 13.93 42.10 24.75
C ALA A 833 12.54 41.46 24.62
N ALA A 834 12.48 40.13 24.46
CA ALA A 834 11.24 39.37 24.39
C ALA A 834 10.37 39.53 25.65
N LEU A 835 10.97 39.44 26.85
CA LEU A 835 10.27 39.68 28.11
C LEU A 835 9.73 41.11 28.21
N ARG A 836 10.55 42.11 27.85
CA ARG A 836 10.12 43.51 27.90
C ARG A 836 8.94 43.77 26.97
N ALA A 837 8.98 43.24 25.74
CA ALA A 837 7.89 43.39 24.78
C ALA A 837 6.62 42.62 25.20
N MET A 838 6.76 41.42 25.77
CA MET A 838 5.64 40.70 26.38
C MET A 838 4.96 41.55 27.46
N ARG A 839 5.73 42.03 28.45
CA ARG A 839 5.19 42.86 29.54
C ARG A 839 4.52 44.13 29.04
N TYR A 840 5.13 44.78 28.05
CA TYR A 840 4.61 46.02 27.47
C TYR A 840 3.15 45.87 27.03
N GLY A 841 2.79 44.78 26.34
CA GLY A 841 1.41 44.57 25.88
C GLY A 841 0.43 44.14 26.97
N TYR A 842 0.88 43.63 28.12
CA TYR A 842 0.01 43.44 29.29
C TYR A 842 -0.28 44.77 30.00
N ASP A 843 0.70 45.68 30.01
CA ASP A 843 0.59 46.97 30.68
C ASP A 843 -0.18 47.99 29.83
N ASN A 844 -0.04 47.94 28.50
CA ASN A 844 -0.58 48.95 27.56
C ASN A 844 -1.71 48.43 26.64
N GLY A 845 -2.09 47.16 26.77
CA GLY A 845 -3.12 46.53 25.93
C GLY A 845 -2.58 45.86 24.66
N PHE A 846 -3.37 44.95 24.11
CA PHE A 846 -2.96 44.03 23.04
C PHE A 846 -2.51 44.75 21.78
N VAL A 847 -3.29 45.73 21.29
CA VAL A 847 -2.98 46.49 20.06
C VAL A 847 -1.67 47.28 20.20
N ALA A 848 -1.48 47.96 21.33
CA ALA A 848 -0.23 48.66 21.62
C ALA A 848 0.95 47.69 21.76
N GLY A 849 0.71 46.51 22.34
CA GLY A 849 1.65 45.41 22.39
C GLY A 849 2.12 44.96 21.01
N LEU A 850 1.20 44.77 20.07
CA LEU A 850 1.52 44.37 18.69
C LEU A 850 2.41 45.41 17.98
N ALA A 851 2.09 46.70 18.12
CA ALA A 851 2.93 47.77 17.58
C ALA A 851 4.33 47.79 18.21
N ASN A 852 4.41 47.49 19.51
CA ASN A 852 5.67 47.39 20.23
C ASN A 852 6.49 46.17 19.81
N ASP A 853 5.87 45.02 19.55
CA ASP A 853 6.55 43.82 19.03
C ASP A 853 7.30 44.15 17.73
N ALA A 854 6.64 44.81 16.77
CA ALA A 854 7.27 45.22 15.52
C ALA A 854 8.47 46.15 15.73
N ARG A 855 8.33 47.16 16.60
CA ARG A 855 9.41 48.11 16.93
C ARG A 855 10.59 47.39 17.59
N ALA A 856 10.33 46.62 18.64
CA ALA A 856 11.34 45.88 19.39
C ALA A 856 12.05 44.85 18.49
N PHE A 857 11.32 44.20 17.60
CA PHE A 857 11.89 43.28 16.61
C PHE A 857 12.86 44.00 15.68
N GLY A 858 12.47 45.16 15.13
CA GLY A 858 13.35 45.96 14.28
C GLY A 858 14.63 46.40 14.99
N GLU A 859 14.53 46.83 16.25
CA GLU A 859 15.68 47.20 17.09
C GLU A 859 16.63 46.01 17.31
N VAL A 860 16.11 44.84 17.71
CA VAL A 860 16.93 43.66 17.99
C VAL A 860 17.51 43.05 16.71
N ALA A 861 16.72 42.94 15.64
CA ALA A 861 17.18 42.36 14.38
C ALA A 861 18.25 43.23 13.70
N ALA A 862 18.19 44.55 13.83
CA ALA A 862 19.21 45.47 13.31
C ALA A 862 20.43 45.61 14.23
N SER A 863 20.40 45.04 15.44
CA SER A 863 21.55 45.08 16.37
C SER A 863 22.76 44.31 15.79
N PRO A 864 24.00 44.62 16.23
CA PRO A 864 25.19 43.88 15.80
C PRO A 864 25.05 42.36 16.00
N ALA A 865 24.53 41.95 17.15
CA ALA A 865 24.29 40.54 17.45
C ALA A 865 23.20 39.91 16.56
N GLY A 866 22.09 40.62 16.33
CA GLY A 866 21.00 40.14 15.47
C GLY A 866 21.48 39.92 14.03
N GLN A 867 22.20 40.89 13.45
CA GLN A 867 22.75 40.77 12.10
C GLN A 867 23.79 39.64 12.00
N GLU A 868 24.70 39.51 12.97
CA GLU A 868 25.72 38.45 13.00
C GLU A 868 25.09 37.05 13.02
N TRP A 869 24.08 36.83 13.88
CA TRP A 869 23.48 35.50 14.03
C TRP A 869 22.47 35.16 12.94
N VAL A 870 21.80 36.15 12.32
CA VAL A 870 21.05 35.93 11.07
C VAL A 870 21.99 35.55 9.93
N HIS A 871 23.13 36.24 9.78
CA HIS A 871 24.13 35.90 8.76
C HIS A 871 24.67 34.48 8.94
N ARG A 872 25.06 34.12 10.17
CA ARG A 872 25.54 32.76 10.49
C ARG A 872 24.51 31.67 10.22
N PHE A 873 23.22 31.98 10.32
CA PHE A 873 22.15 30.99 10.06
C PHE A 873 22.05 30.68 8.58
N LEU A 874 22.15 31.72 7.76
CA LEU A 874 22.17 31.59 6.32
C LEU A 874 23.42 30.83 5.83
N ASP A 875 24.55 30.99 6.53
CA ASP A 875 25.78 30.23 6.30
C ASP A 875 25.78 28.82 6.90
N LYS A 876 24.69 28.43 7.59
CA LYS A 876 24.52 27.11 8.25
C LYS A 876 25.58 26.84 9.32
N ASP A 877 25.92 27.83 10.14
CA ASP A 877 26.84 27.68 11.26
C ASP A 877 26.31 26.65 12.29
N PRO A 878 27.06 25.56 12.57
CA PRO A 878 26.60 24.49 13.46
C PRO A 878 26.41 24.93 14.91
N ARG A 879 27.03 26.05 15.34
CA ARG A 879 26.90 26.57 16.71
C ARG A 879 25.46 26.97 17.06
N GLN A 880 24.65 27.28 16.06
CA GLN A 880 23.25 27.68 16.26
C GLN A 880 22.36 26.55 16.74
N SER A 881 22.74 25.31 16.45
CA SER A 881 22.03 24.12 16.94
C SER A 881 22.33 23.79 18.41
N SER A 882 23.21 24.57 19.08
CA SER A 882 23.51 24.35 20.49
C SER A 882 22.26 24.57 21.36
N PHE A 883 21.98 23.59 22.21
CA PHE A 883 20.91 23.66 23.19
C PHE A 883 21.37 24.56 24.34
N LEU A 884 20.65 25.66 24.59
CA LEU A 884 20.95 26.59 25.65
C LEU A 884 19.65 26.95 26.38
N THR A 885 19.44 26.34 27.55
CA THR A 885 18.33 26.68 28.44
C THR A 885 18.69 27.97 29.17
N LEU A 886 17.92 29.03 28.91
CA LEU A 886 18.07 30.33 29.57
C LEU A 886 17.07 30.51 30.71
N LEU A 887 15.93 29.83 30.64
CA LEU A 887 14.94 29.75 31.71
C LEU A 887 14.63 28.29 32.03
N SER A 888 14.79 27.90 33.30
CA SER A 888 14.33 26.59 33.78
C SER A 888 12.80 26.56 33.78
N LEU A 889 12.20 25.53 33.19
CA LEU A 889 10.74 25.34 33.13
C LEU A 889 10.13 24.70 34.38
N GLN A 890 10.94 24.33 35.38
CA GLN A 890 10.43 23.75 36.62
C GLN A 890 9.59 24.80 37.39
N GLU A 891 8.31 24.49 37.59
CA GLU A 891 7.53 25.20 38.61
C GLU A 891 8.21 24.95 39.95
N ALA A 892 8.55 26.04 40.66
CA ALA A 892 8.89 25.89 42.06
C ALA A 892 7.62 25.39 42.77
N PRO A 893 7.73 24.39 43.67
CA PRO A 893 6.58 23.78 44.33
C PRO A 893 5.70 24.79 45.07
#